data_AF-A0A9W6YCT1-F1
#
_entry.id   AF-A0A9W6YCT1-F1
#
_cell.length_a   1.000
_cell.length_b   1.000
_cell.length_c   1.000
_cell.angle_alpha   90.00
_cell.angle_beta   90.00
_cell.angle_gamma   90.00
#
_symmetry.space_group_name_H-M   'P 1'
#
loop_
_entity.id
_entity.type
_entity.pdbx_description
1 polymer ?
#
loop_
_entity_poly.entity_id
_entity_poly.type
_entity_poly.pdbx_seq_one_letter_code
_entity_poly.pdbx_strand_id
1 'polypeptide(L)'
;MPVPSPPLCKARFRSEDAPVNHVYLKSTWVVTSLRHPALRLLCCLVHALLCFYVGVASPLLTSLKTPASFPVYGDLVRAAITGFTWQKLVFQTISTLLLMLFLRLVAFPRLLQHHWNWECSYRHATQGFSRLLGGSAGDCNEDASQTETGGRGCVLALHTFTAGGESSAPAVRLQVWNIGTSHGSWTFMLATFPILWAIVMGVVRKLVQESHVAVELFPEIQNKTWNGVHQLEIQRAFSTVLVVLSCIRLLMTVDWALQDREYNRAFFGNWLSTLRRIYTKFPVVRIMWCWFSLAAVTIGGVYFGVILKVQAQWAEWSLDGASDGSYTGLWLSNMSWLAFLSALLVALDLLWIIQDFTFPSFASTIGSRMFGLPVDCFTIPLPLKFCACFCSKWLGGFLVMALLLPLEISQVLQIVQYSPDEYEQYANSTTFQVLPLNLSSSYLLDDFNGIDVTNRLMLGVGSLSRYFPWSSWDLAPAYFTLWLSMAVLCWLWRKEGCKMCYAVFLGLSEAHDERVKYLAKLNKKVPIVTKGVLSVQRRLSTLYKLRARSDSFCIHLAALSVLIVWLQFRAIWRSSAKFHRELPLQSPGETYSVLLCLITVTLLQQLYYRYRMKMEIMVLSNQIPQKCRYSIWWAHRTLLLPLLAEMMLCGSFLPPLIHGRVYLDEERFALPRATLEEVPACPHSLSIKHSQQSCDLQYSYPLEIVNMIVLVRLYWFARVIRNQLLKKVLKMTMSSRMLAGNYVPVDSLLWSFRVSFASRPSKVLFTLFAVMWLSTAATVSIFERPFPSKLDGEDHALWLTLVTMTGVGYGDAYPITAGGRIAIVLGAVFGGLAFVSLMTSEFLGSLKGTKREHAVLHAMDRMKWERTIRALAERLILAAWKRHRLNNCDQIGSSTKQRNKQALERRLIKAAHQFKTSRKQKPMYTPGASYAVQNNGLSAYVSSQVDSWLILSHVENQTVLDSLDLQLNNMERSLQTLTQDQV
;
A
#
# COMPACT_ATOMS: atom_id res chain seq x y z
N MET A 1 -2.97 -3.73 62.74
CA MET A 1 -1.71 -4.13 62.05
C MET A 1 -1.38 -3.08 61.01
N PRO A 2 -0.21 -2.44 61.08
CA PRO A 2 0.19 -1.41 60.12
C PRO A 2 0.65 -2.05 58.81
N VAL A 3 0.23 -1.47 57.69
CA VAL A 3 0.60 -1.86 56.34
C VAL A 3 2.08 -1.57 56.11
N PRO A 4 2.90 -2.52 55.61
CA PRO A 4 4.31 -2.28 55.39
C PRO A 4 4.50 -1.29 54.24
N SER A 5 5.31 -0.27 54.47
CA SER A 5 5.80 0.66 53.46
C SER A 5 6.65 -0.06 52.41
N PRO A 6 6.54 0.26 51.11
CA PRO A 6 7.45 -0.26 50.11
C PRO A 6 8.84 0.39 50.26
N PRO A 7 9.94 -0.32 49.95
CA PRO A 7 11.29 0.18 50.19
C PRO A 7 11.60 1.36 49.26
N LEU A 8 12.08 2.44 49.87
CA LEU A 8 12.75 3.56 49.23
C LEU A 8 14.01 3.06 48.51
N CYS A 9 13.91 2.78 47.21
CA CYS A 9 15.09 2.65 46.37
C CYS A 9 15.71 4.03 46.12
N LYS A 10 16.82 4.30 46.83
CA LYS A 10 17.75 5.40 46.54
C LYS A 10 18.14 5.37 45.06
N ALA A 11 17.72 6.39 44.31
CA ALA A 11 18.28 6.67 42.99
C ALA A 11 19.72 7.13 43.17
N ARG A 12 20.67 6.31 42.71
CA ARG A 12 22.07 6.68 42.57
C ARG A 12 22.14 7.73 41.45
N PHE A 13 22.23 9.01 41.83
CA PHE A 13 22.59 10.08 40.92
C PHE A 13 23.95 9.74 40.31
N ARG A 14 23.96 9.40 39.02
CA ARG A 14 25.14 9.48 38.18
C ARG A 14 24.96 10.75 37.35
N SER A 15 25.57 11.83 37.82
CA SER A 15 25.88 13.01 37.03
C SER A 15 27.00 12.62 36.08
N GLU A 16 26.69 12.47 34.80
CA GLU A 16 27.66 12.48 33.70
C GLU A 16 26.87 12.80 32.43
N ASP A 17 26.96 14.06 32.03
CA ASP A 17 26.86 14.61 30.67
C ASP A 17 25.69 14.14 29.81
N ALA A 18 24.56 14.83 29.99
CA ALA A 18 23.57 14.94 28.92
C ALA A 18 24.22 15.72 27.76
N PRO A 19 24.38 15.15 26.55
CA PRO A 19 24.85 15.92 25.42
C PRO A 19 23.83 17.00 25.12
N VAL A 20 24.30 18.23 25.11
CA VAL A 20 23.62 19.46 24.70
C VAL A 20 22.73 19.14 23.50
N ASN A 21 21.43 19.40 23.66
CA ASN A 21 20.42 19.21 22.64
C ASN A 21 20.71 20.15 21.46
N HIS A 22 21.53 19.72 20.51
CA HIS A 22 21.50 20.28 19.18
C HIS A 22 20.12 19.98 18.60
N VAL A 23 19.26 21.00 18.59
CA VAL A 23 18.00 21.03 17.85
C VAL A 23 18.35 21.14 16.37
N TYR A 24 18.97 20.10 15.81
CA TYR A 24 18.66 19.77 14.43
C TYR A 24 17.18 19.46 14.41
N LEU A 25 16.45 20.01 13.44
CA LEU A 25 15.12 19.50 13.09
C LEU A 25 15.27 17.99 12.91
N LYS A 26 14.93 17.27 13.99
CA LYS A 26 14.64 15.85 14.03
C LYS A 26 13.35 15.73 13.23
N SER A 27 13.48 15.91 11.92
CA SER A 27 12.45 15.70 10.92
C SER A 27 12.08 14.24 11.08
N THR A 28 11.07 14.03 11.93
CA THR A 28 10.02 13.01 12.04
C THR A 28 9.98 11.84 11.05
N TRP A 29 11.13 11.37 10.59
CA TRP A 29 11.39 10.23 9.73
C TRP A 29 12.68 9.58 10.21
N VAL A 30 12.65 9.12 11.46
CA VAL A 30 13.49 7.99 11.88
C VAL A 30 13.16 6.84 10.92
N VAL A 31 14.06 6.64 9.96
CA VAL A 31 14.46 5.33 9.43
C VAL A 31 13.30 4.49 8.89
N THR A 32 12.97 4.68 7.62
CA THR A 32 12.62 3.50 6.82
C THR A 32 13.91 2.70 6.66
N SER A 33 13.97 1.44 7.12
CA SER A 33 15.13 0.56 6.89
C SER A 33 15.50 0.45 5.40
N LEU A 34 14.55 0.78 4.52
CA LEU A 34 14.74 0.89 3.07
C LEU A 34 15.80 1.89 2.64
N ARG A 35 16.04 3.00 3.36
CA ARG A 35 17.02 4.04 2.97
C ARG A 35 18.42 3.79 3.52
N HIS A 36 18.69 2.56 3.95
CA HIS A 36 19.97 2.21 4.52
C HIS A 36 21.03 2.12 3.40
N PRO A 37 22.20 2.76 3.53
CA PRO A 37 23.18 2.81 2.43
C PRO A 37 23.76 1.42 2.12
N ALA A 38 23.88 0.51 3.10
CA ALA A 38 24.25 -0.88 2.82
C ALA A 38 23.17 -1.64 2.03
N LEU A 39 21.88 -1.31 2.23
CA LEU A 39 20.81 -1.90 1.43
C LEU A 39 20.85 -1.39 -0.02
N ARG A 40 21.30 -0.15 -0.22
CA ARG A 40 21.53 0.44 -1.55
C ARG A 40 22.67 -0.27 -2.30
N LEU A 41 23.79 -0.51 -1.61
CA LEU A 41 24.90 -1.29 -2.15
C LEU A 41 24.50 -2.74 -2.46
N LEU A 42 23.80 -3.39 -1.53
CA LEU A 42 23.27 -4.74 -1.74
C LEU A 42 22.33 -4.80 -2.93
N CYS A 43 21.44 -3.82 -3.09
CA CYS A 43 20.53 -3.70 -4.23
C CYS A 43 21.30 -3.63 -5.56
N CYS A 44 22.35 -2.81 -5.65
CA CYS A 44 23.18 -2.71 -6.86
C CYS A 44 24.00 -3.98 -7.13
N LEU A 45 24.48 -4.65 -6.09
CA LEU A 45 25.21 -5.91 -6.22
C LEU A 45 24.29 -7.02 -6.74
N VAL A 46 23.11 -7.18 -6.14
CA VAL A 46 22.09 -8.14 -6.59
C VAL A 46 21.68 -7.84 -8.03
N HIS A 47 21.49 -6.56 -8.36
CA HIS A 47 21.18 -6.12 -9.71
C HIS A 47 22.24 -6.54 -10.74
N ALA A 48 23.52 -6.31 -10.46
CA ALA A 48 24.61 -6.71 -11.36
C ALA A 48 24.68 -8.23 -11.58
N LEU A 49 24.49 -9.02 -10.51
CA LEU A 49 24.44 -10.48 -10.60
C LEU A 49 23.23 -10.96 -11.42
N LEU A 50 22.08 -10.31 -11.27
CA LEU A 50 20.88 -10.61 -12.04
C LEU A 50 21.03 -10.25 -13.53
N CYS A 51 21.62 -9.10 -13.86
CA CYS A 51 21.94 -8.74 -15.24
C CYS A 51 22.88 -9.78 -15.87
N PHE A 52 23.88 -10.26 -15.11
CA PHE A 52 24.78 -11.33 -15.56
C PHE A 52 24.01 -12.62 -15.85
N TYR A 53 23.17 -13.08 -14.93
CA TYR A 53 22.40 -14.31 -15.08
C TYR A 53 21.38 -14.24 -16.23
N VAL A 54 20.51 -13.22 -16.25
CA VAL A 54 19.49 -13.03 -17.31
C VAL A 54 20.16 -12.88 -18.68
N GLY A 55 21.32 -12.23 -18.70
CA GLY A 55 22.14 -12.04 -19.89
C GLY A 55 22.73 -13.33 -20.49
N VAL A 56 22.97 -14.37 -19.67
CA VAL A 56 23.46 -15.67 -20.16
C VAL A 56 22.32 -16.69 -20.36
N ALA A 57 21.27 -16.60 -19.53
CA ALA A 57 20.16 -17.54 -19.56
C ALA A 57 19.15 -17.30 -20.71
N SER A 58 19.20 -16.14 -21.36
CA SER A 58 18.19 -15.76 -22.36
C SER A 58 18.16 -16.69 -23.59
N PRO A 59 16.97 -17.17 -24.01
CA PRO A 59 16.84 -18.06 -25.19
C PRO A 59 17.10 -17.34 -26.51
N LEU A 60 17.14 -16.00 -26.47
CA LEU A 60 17.46 -15.16 -27.62
C LEU A 60 18.93 -15.34 -28.07
N LEU A 61 19.81 -15.88 -27.21
CA LEU A 61 21.20 -16.16 -27.58
C LEU A 61 21.35 -17.32 -28.58
N THR A 62 20.29 -18.09 -28.85
CA THR A 62 20.30 -19.16 -29.86
C THR A 62 19.45 -18.82 -31.09
N SER A 63 18.98 -17.57 -31.22
CA SER A 63 18.08 -17.14 -32.30
C SER A 63 18.88 -16.66 -33.49
N LEU A 64 18.64 -17.25 -34.67
CA LEU A 64 19.25 -16.84 -35.94
C LEU A 64 18.39 -15.82 -36.71
N LYS A 65 17.10 -15.71 -36.37
CA LYS A 65 16.20 -14.73 -36.97
C LYS A 65 16.35 -13.34 -36.35
N THR A 66 16.07 -12.32 -37.15
CA THR A 66 15.92 -10.95 -36.67
C THR A 66 14.79 -10.88 -35.62
N PRO A 67 15.05 -10.36 -34.42
CA PRO A 67 14.06 -10.28 -33.36
C PRO A 67 12.96 -9.31 -33.80
N ALA A 68 11.69 -9.74 -33.67
CA ALA A 68 10.54 -8.87 -33.82
C ALA A 68 10.79 -7.57 -33.02
N SER A 69 10.85 -6.46 -33.76
CA SER A 69 11.25 -5.11 -33.35
C SER A 69 11.95 -5.05 -31.98
N PHE A 70 13.28 -4.96 -31.98
CA PHE A 70 13.93 -4.19 -30.93
C PHE A 70 13.15 -2.87 -30.78
N PRO A 71 12.48 -2.59 -29.65
CA PRO A 71 11.93 -1.26 -29.46
C PRO A 71 13.10 -0.30 -29.64
N VAL A 72 12.85 0.91 -30.15
CA VAL A 72 13.78 2.04 -30.39
C VAL A 72 15.19 2.02 -29.77
N TYR A 73 15.35 1.49 -28.55
CA TYR A 73 16.60 1.27 -27.82
C TYR A 73 17.49 0.11 -28.32
N GLY A 74 16.97 -0.91 -28.99
CA GLY A 74 17.80 -1.97 -29.54
C GLY A 74 18.45 -1.60 -30.88
N ASP A 75 17.94 -0.59 -31.59
CA ASP A 75 18.69 0.06 -32.68
C ASP A 75 19.88 0.85 -32.15
N LEU A 76 19.79 1.38 -30.91
CA LEU A 76 20.93 1.97 -30.20
C LEU A 76 22.00 0.90 -29.94
N VAL A 77 21.59 -0.28 -29.48
CA VAL A 77 22.53 -1.35 -29.16
C VAL A 77 23.15 -1.91 -30.44
N ARG A 78 22.34 -2.09 -31.49
CA ARG A 78 22.82 -2.40 -32.83
C ARG A 78 23.84 -1.36 -33.29
N ALA A 79 23.48 -0.08 -33.30
CA ALA A 79 24.38 1.03 -33.66
C ALA A 79 25.66 1.12 -32.81
N ALA A 80 25.63 0.71 -31.54
CA ALA A 80 26.80 0.69 -30.66
C ALA A 80 27.74 -0.50 -30.93
N ILE A 81 27.25 -1.60 -31.51
CA ILE A 81 27.96 -2.87 -31.68
C ILE A 81 28.43 -3.07 -33.13
N THR A 82 27.56 -2.79 -34.11
CA THR A 82 27.90 -2.90 -35.53
C THR A 82 28.57 -1.61 -35.99
N GLY A 83 29.90 -1.60 -35.80
CA GLY A 83 30.78 -0.47 -36.11
C GLY A 83 30.80 0.55 -34.99
N PHE A 84 31.80 0.44 -34.11
CA PHE A 84 32.08 1.40 -33.05
C PHE A 84 32.59 2.73 -33.63
N THR A 85 31.72 3.50 -34.28
CA THR A 85 32.02 4.87 -34.67
C THR A 85 31.63 5.79 -33.52
N TRP A 86 32.61 6.51 -32.96
CA TRP A 86 32.39 7.48 -31.88
C TRP A 86 31.23 8.45 -32.17
N GLN A 87 30.98 8.72 -33.44
CA GLN A 87 29.87 9.55 -33.93
C GLN A 87 28.48 9.03 -33.52
N LYS A 88 28.21 7.72 -33.61
CA LYS A 88 26.91 7.13 -33.25
C LYS A 88 26.64 7.25 -31.75
N LEU A 89 27.65 6.93 -30.93
CA LEU A 89 27.58 7.06 -29.47
C LEU A 89 27.42 8.51 -29.04
N VAL A 90 28.14 9.44 -29.66
CA VAL A 90 28.06 10.88 -29.39
C VAL A 90 26.68 11.43 -29.77
N PHE A 91 26.16 11.10 -30.95
CA PHE A 91 24.83 11.55 -31.38
C PHE A 91 23.74 11.14 -30.38
N GLN A 92 23.78 9.90 -29.93
CA GLN A 92 22.74 9.33 -29.12
C GLN A 92 22.87 9.73 -27.63
N THR A 93 24.08 9.90 -27.10
CA THR A 93 24.30 10.52 -25.78
C THR A 93 23.89 12.00 -25.76
N ILE A 94 24.15 12.75 -26.83
CA ILE A 94 23.71 14.15 -26.94
C ILE A 94 22.18 14.25 -27.06
N SER A 95 21.56 13.41 -27.89
CA SER A 95 20.11 13.42 -28.08
C SER A 95 19.36 13.04 -26.80
N THR A 96 19.80 12.01 -26.08
CA THR A 96 19.21 11.61 -24.77
C THR A 96 19.36 12.73 -23.74
N LEU A 97 20.54 13.35 -23.67
CA LEU A 97 20.81 14.49 -22.81
C LEU A 97 19.89 15.68 -23.11
N LEU A 98 19.73 16.02 -24.39
CA LEU A 98 18.94 17.15 -24.83
C LEU A 98 17.44 16.93 -24.56
N LEU A 99 16.92 15.72 -24.81
CA LEU A 99 15.54 15.37 -24.44
C LEU A 99 15.31 15.48 -22.93
N MET A 100 16.28 15.02 -22.12
CA MET A 100 16.16 15.14 -20.67
C MET A 100 16.16 16.58 -20.18
N LEU A 101 17.03 17.42 -20.76
CA LEU A 101 17.06 18.85 -20.45
C LEU A 101 15.75 19.53 -20.89
N PHE A 102 15.20 19.19 -22.06
CA PHE A 102 13.92 19.72 -22.52
C PHE A 102 12.76 19.36 -21.59
N LEU A 103 12.63 18.07 -21.23
CA LEU A 103 11.55 17.61 -20.34
C LEU A 103 11.62 18.29 -18.97
N ARG A 104 12.84 18.54 -18.46
CA ARG A 104 13.05 19.13 -17.14
C ARG A 104 12.93 20.65 -17.12
N LEU A 105 13.51 21.35 -18.10
CA LEU A 105 13.58 22.81 -18.13
C LEU A 105 12.35 23.47 -18.76
N VAL A 106 11.67 22.77 -19.68
CA VAL A 106 10.58 23.34 -20.48
C VAL A 106 9.25 22.65 -20.20
N ALA A 107 9.18 21.32 -20.33
CA ALA A 107 7.91 20.60 -20.25
C ALA A 107 7.34 20.56 -18.82
N PHE A 108 8.17 20.24 -17.82
CA PHE A 108 7.73 20.16 -16.43
C PHE A 108 7.23 21.51 -15.85
N PRO A 109 7.94 22.65 -16.03
CA PRO A 109 7.44 23.94 -15.57
C PRO A 109 6.13 24.37 -16.25
N ARG A 110 5.97 24.12 -17.56
CA ARG A 110 4.71 24.43 -18.29
C ARG A 110 3.52 23.61 -17.78
N LEU A 111 3.74 22.33 -17.45
CA LEU A 111 2.70 21.46 -16.91
C LEU A 111 2.25 21.87 -15.50
N LEU A 112 3.20 22.35 -14.69
CA LEU A 112 2.92 22.96 -13.38
C LEU A 112 2.18 24.29 -13.51
N GLN A 113 2.57 25.16 -14.45
CA GLN A 113 1.88 26.42 -14.74
C GLN A 113 0.43 26.21 -15.17
N HIS A 114 0.12 25.17 -15.95
CA HIS A 114 -1.25 24.87 -16.35
C HIS A 114 -2.12 24.38 -15.18
N HIS A 115 -1.54 23.72 -14.18
CA HIS A 115 -2.27 23.26 -13.00
C HIS A 115 -2.43 24.35 -11.92
N TRP A 116 -1.65 25.43 -11.98
CA TRP A 116 -1.55 26.41 -10.90
C TRP A 116 -1.66 27.83 -11.44
N ASN A 117 -2.64 28.62 -10.97
CA ASN A 117 -2.74 30.05 -11.29
C ASN A 117 -1.54 30.82 -10.70
N TRP A 118 -0.44 30.84 -11.45
CA TRP A 118 0.84 31.39 -11.02
C TRP A 118 0.78 32.91 -10.89
N GLU A 119 -0.13 33.61 -11.59
CA GLU A 119 -0.30 35.06 -11.51
C GLU A 119 -0.57 35.57 -10.08
N CYS A 120 -1.44 34.88 -9.33
CA CYS A 120 -1.77 35.28 -7.96
C CYS A 120 -0.61 34.97 -6.98
N SER A 121 0.03 33.81 -7.14
CA SER A 121 1.16 33.41 -6.28
C SER A 121 2.43 34.22 -6.56
N TYR A 122 2.65 34.61 -7.82
CA TYR A 122 3.78 35.42 -8.26
C TYR A 122 3.64 36.87 -7.81
N ARG A 123 2.44 37.49 -7.92
CA ARG A 123 2.18 38.84 -7.37
C ARG A 123 2.36 38.91 -5.85
N HIS A 124 1.91 37.90 -5.11
CA HIS A 124 2.10 37.85 -3.66
C HIS A 124 3.56 37.61 -3.26
N ALA A 125 4.28 36.77 -4.00
CA ALA A 125 5.70 36.56 -3.78
C ALA A 125 6.51 37.85 -4.04
N THR A 126 6.27 38.53 -5.17
CA THR A 126 7.00 39.77 -5.52
C THR A 126 6.73 40.92 -4.55
N GLN A 127 5.52 41.03 -3.99
CA GLN A 127 5.19 42.01 -2.95
C GLN A 127 5.80 41.69 -1.56
N GLY A 128 6.00 40.41 -1.23
CA GLY A 128 6.73 40.01 -0.02
C GLY A 128 8.24 40.26 -0.15
N PHE A 129 8.80 40.00 -1.33
CA PHE A 129 10.21 40.25 -1.64
C PHE A 129 10.58 41.74 -1.59
N SER A 130 9.72 42.65 -2.05
CA SER A 130 10.00 44.10 -2.01
C SER A 130 10.01 44.68 -0.59
N ARG A 131 9.21 44.13 0.33
CA ARG A 131 9.17 44.57 1.74
C ARG A 131 10.38 44.09 2.55
N LEU A 132 10.88 42.88 2.28
CA LEU A 132 12.08 42.34 2.92
C LEU A 132 13.37 43.03 2.44
N LEU A 133 13.42 43.48 1.18
CA LEU A 133 14.50 44.32 0.68
C LEU A 133 14.51 45.72 1.33
N GLY A 134 13.34 46.27 1.67
CA GLY A 134 13.25 47.52 2.44
C GLY A 134 13.67 47.36 3.91
N GLY A 135 13.44 46.19 4.51
CA GLY A 135 13.80 45.92 5.91
C GLY A 135 15.28 45.61 6.14
N SER A 136 16.01 45.11 5.14
CA SER A 136 17.44 44.81 5.25
C SER A 136 18.35 46.02 4.93
N ALA A 137 17.78 47.14 4.47
CA ALA A 137 18.52 48.37 4.17
C ALA A 137 18.72 49.28 5.40
N GLY A 138 18.23 48.89 6.58
CA GLY A 138 18.29 49.70 7.80
C GLY A 138 19.48 49.46 8.73
N ASP A 139 20.30 48.44 8.51
CA ASP A 139 21.39 48.03 9.43
C ASP A 139 22.71 47.69 8.69
N CYS A 140 23.18 48.59 7.85
CA CYS A 140 24.55 48.52 7.32
C CYS A 140 25.23 49.88 7.45
N ASN A 141 26.26 49.92 8.31
CA ASN A 141 27.18 51.05 8.46
C ASN A 141 27.64 51.56 7.08
N GLU A 142 27.56 52.88 6.94
CA GLU A 142 28.25 53.67 5.93
C GLU A 142 29.76 53.50 6.14
N ASP A 143 30.42 52.71 5.29
CA ASP A 143 31.84 52.84 4.94
C ASP A 143 32.23 51.72 3.95
N ALA A 144 31.77 51.84 2.70
CA ALA A 144 32.42 51.24 1.54
C ALA A 144 31.86 51.91 0.27
N SER A 145 32.65 52.82 -0.27
CA SER A 145 32.39 53.62 -1.44
C SER A 145 32.33 52.80 -2.74
N GLN A 146 31.36 53.19 -3.58
CA GLN A 146 31.47 53.43 -5.02
C GLN A 146 32.14 52.35 -5.90
N THR A 147 31.35 51.67 -6.73
CA THR A 147 31.41 51.77 -8.21
C THR A 147 30.32 50.93 -8.88
N GLU A 148 29.88 51.43 -10.05
CA GLU A 148 28.99 50.81 -11.05
C GLU A 148 27.46 50.91 -10.86
N THR A 149 26.97 52.06 -11.31
CA THR A 149 25.64 52.25 -11.90
C THR A 149 25.52 51.56 -13.26
N GLY A 150 24.42 50.84 -13.50
CA GLY A 150 23.98 50.56 -14.88
C GLY A 150 23.35 49.19 -15.11
N GLY A 151 22.13 48.97 -14.63
CA GLY A 151 21.32 47.85 -15.09
C GLY A 151 20.09 47.66 -14.23
N ARG A 152 18.90 47.74 -14.83
CA ARG A 152 17.66 47.17 -14.26
C ARG A 152 17.88 45.67 -14.06
N GLY A 153 18.43 45.32 -12.90
CA GLY A 153 18.71 43.97 -12.47
C GLY A 153 17.42 43.32 -12.00
N CYS A 154 16.94 42.34 -12.76
CA CYS A 154 16.06 41.30 -12.22
C CYS A 154 16.92 40.49 -11.23
N VAL A 155 16.89 40.88 -9.95
CA VAL A 155 17.67 40.27 -8.87
C VAL A 155 17.08 38.89 -8.57
N LEU A 156 17.73 37.83 -9.08
CA LEU A 156 17.52 36.47 -8.59
C LEU A 156 18.10 36.39 -7.17
N ALA A 157 17.24 36.36 -6.16
CA ALA A 157 17.64 36.34 -4.76
C ALA A 157 18.39 35.04 -4.40
N LEU A 158 19.61 35.21 -3.88
CA LEU A 158 20.44 34.20 -3.23
C LEU A 158 19.88 33.97 -1.81
N HIS A 159 19.31 32.80 -1.50
CA HIS A 159 18.86 32.51 -0.13
C HIS A 159 19.97 31.84 0.68
N THR A 160 20.42 32.50 1.74
CA THR A 160 21.26 31.93 2.80
C THR A 160 20.36 31.44 3.94
N PHE A 161 20.44 30.15 4.27
CA PHE A 161 19.80 29.61 5.48
C PHE A 161 20.82 29.58 6.62
N THR A 162 20.58 30.33 7.69
CA THR A 162 21.26 30.18 8.98
C THR A 162 20.36 29.36 9.90
N ALA A 163 20.81 28.18 10.31
CA ALA A 163 20.14 27.37 11.32
C ALA A 163 21.06 27.27 12.54
N GLY A 164 20.84 28.13 13.53
CA GLY A 164 21.57 28.12 14.80
C GLY A 164 21.24 29.37 15.62
N GLY A 165 20.62 29.19 16.78
CA GLY A 165 20.32 30.26 17.74
C GLY A 165 21.40 30.47 18.80
N GLU A 166 22.60 29.94 18.59
CA GLU A 166 23.75 30.13 19.48
C GLU A 166 24.95 30.63 18.67
N SER A 167 25.64 31.62 19.24
CA SER A 167 26.70 32.43 18.64
C SER A 167 28.00 31.68 18.26
N SER A 168 28.00 30.34 18.24
CA SER A 168 29.20 29.53 17.99
C SER A 168 29.00 28.31 17.08
N ALA A 169 27.83 28.13 16.45
CA ALA A 169 27.64 27.06 15.47
C ALA A 169 28.19 27.46 14.08
N PRO A 170 28.90 26.58 13.34
CA PRO A 170 29.40 26.90 12.01
C PRO A 170 28.22 27.14 11.05
N ALA A 171 28.11 28.37 10.53
CA ALA A 171 27.11 28.73 9.56
C ALA A 171 27.37 28.01 8.23
N VAL A 172 26.60 26.97 7.93
CA VAL A 172 26.64 26.32 6.61
C VAL A 172 25.91 27.23 5.61
N ARG A 173 26.67 28.03 4.86
CA ARG A 173 26.16 28.85 3.75
C ARG A 173 25.85 27.95 2.56
N LEU A 174 24.56 27.79 2.22
CA LEU A 174 24.16 27.11 0.99
C LEU A 174 23.64 28.15 -0.02
N GLN A 175 24.21 28.21 -1.21
CA GLN A 175 23.68 29.02 -2.31
C GLN A 175 22.58 28.23 -3.01
N VAL A 176 21.33 28.67 -2.89
CA VAL A 176 20.19 28.08 -3.63
C VAL A 176 19.79 29.02 -4.77
N TRP A 177 19.99 28.57 -6.00
CA TRP A 177 19.62 29.31 -7.20
C TRP A 177 18.13 29.12 -7.49
N ASN A 178 17.35 30.21 -7.45
CA ASN A 178 15.88 30.17 -7.57
C ASN A 178 15.35 29.73 -8.95
N ILE A 179 16.20 29.71 -9.98
CA ILE A 179 15.90 29.08 -11.28
C ILE A 179 17.11 28.24 -11.67
N GLY A 180 17.43 27.26 -10.83
CA GLY A 180 18.41 26.23 -11.12
C GLY A 180 17.73 24.94 -11.59
N THR A 181 18.50 24.11 -12.28
CA THR A 181 18.27 22.67 -12.51
C THR A 181 17.84 21.86 -11.27
N SER A 182 17.82 22.45 -10.07
CA SER A 182 17.31 21.92 -8.81
C SER A 182 15.78 21.75 -8.76
N HIS A 183 15.02 22.46 -9.59
CA HIS A 183 13.55 22.34 -9.64
C HIS A 183 13.11 21.48 -10.84
N GLY A 184 12.77 20.21 -10.58
CA GLY A 184 12.25 19.28 -11.57
C GLY A 184 11.99 17.92 -10.94
N SER A 185 10.85 17.30 -11.25
CA SER A 185 10.52 15.96 -10.76
C SER A 185 11.25 14.90 -11.59
N TRP A 186 12.12 14.12 -10.96
CA TRP A 186 12.70 12.95 -11.64
C TRP A 186 11.70 11.82 -11.85
N THR A 187 10.57 11.80 -11.13
CA THR A 187 9.48 10.85 -11.45
C THR A 187 8.76 11.23 -12.72
N PHE A 188 8.68 12.52 -13.07
CA PHE A 188 8.21 12.97 -14.38
C PHE A 188 9.06 12.41 -15.48
N MET A 189 10.37 12.57 -15.30
CA MET A 189 11.37 12.10 -16.24
C MET A 189 11.24 10.60 -16.43
N LEU A 190 11.16 9.82 -15.35
CA LEU A 190 11.03 8.36 -15.47
C LEU A 190 9.78 7.93 -16.22
N ALA A 191 8.65 8.58 -15.96
CA ALA A 191 7.38 8.21 -16.58
C ALA A 191 7.29 8.61 -18.06
N THR A 192 7.89 9.74 -18.44
CA THR A 192 7.70 10.33 -19.77
C THR A 192 8.84 10.06 -20.74
N PHE A 193 10.07 9.94 -20.22
CA PHE A 193 11.28 9.78 -21.05
C PHE A 193 11.21 8.54 -21.95
N PRO A 194 10.82 7.33 -21.49
CA PRO A 194 10.83 6.15 -22.34
C PRO A 194 9.94 6.27 -23.58
N ILE A 195 8.77 6.90 -23.40
CA ILE A 195 7.76 7.11 -24.44
C ILE A 195 8.18 8.22 -25.40
N LEU A 196 8.61 9.37 -24.88
CA LEU A 196 9.05 10.48 -25.73
C LEU A 196 10.29 10.13 -26.53
N TRP A 197 11.25 9.41 -25.93
CA TRP A 197 12.43 8.95 -26.64
C TRP A 197 12.06 7.99 -27.78
N ALA A 198 11.11 7.07 -27.55
CA ALA A 198 10.60 6.20 -28.59
C ALA A 198 10.00 7.00 -29.76
N ILE A 199 9.23 8.05 -29.46
CA ILE A 199 8.65 8.94 -30.46
C ILE A 199 9.75 9.71 -31.20
N VAL A 200 10.70 10.31 -30.48
CA VAL A 200 11.81 11.09 -31.05
C VAL A 200 12.62 10.25 -32.02
N MET A 201 13.03 9.04 -31.63
CA MET A 201 13.79 8.16 -32.51
C MET A 201 12.95 7.61 -33.67
N GLY A 202 11.65 7.36 -33.47
CA GLY A 202 10.73 7.00 -34.54
C GLY A 202 10.60 8.12 -35.59
N VAL A 203 10.55 9.37 -35.13
CA VAL A 203 10.54 10.57 -35.99
C VAL A 203 11.87 10.78 -36.68
N VAL A 204 13.00 10.68 -35.97
CA VAL A 204 14.35 10.76 -36.55
C VAL A 204 14.54 9.68 -37.61
N ARG A 205 14.10 8.45 -37.36
CA ARG A 205 14.15 7.37 -38.36
C ARG A 205 13.37 7.72 -39.62
N LYS A 206 12.12 8.19 -39.49
CA LYS A 206 11.29 8.57 -40.63
C LYS A 206 11.84 9.77 -41.40
N LEU A 207 12.46 10.73 -40.70
CA LEU A 207 13.05 11.92 -41.32
C LEU A 207 14.36 11.62 -42.05
N VAL A 208 15.14 10.67 -41.53
CA VAL A 208 16.47 10.32 -42.05
C VAL A 208 16.39 9.18 -43.07
N GLN A 209 15.24 8.53 -43.23
CA GLN A 209 15.00 7.43 -44.17
C GLN A 209 15.45 7.82 -45.60
N GLU A 210 16.31 7.01 -46.21
CA GLU A 210 16.89 7.19 -47.56
C GLU A 210 17.94 8.31 -47.74
N SER A 211 18.31 9.04 -46.68
CA SER A 211 19.43 10.01 -46.74
C SER A 211 20.81 9.34 -46.61
N HIS A 212 21.88 10.00 -47.09
CA HIS A 212 23.27 9.53 -46.88
C HIS A 212 23.62 9.40 -45.39
N VAL A 213 23.01 10.24 -44.55
CA VAL A 213 23.13 10.20 -43.09
C VAL A 213 22.48 8.93 -42.51
N ALA A 214 21.42 8.39 -43.13
CA ALA A 214 20.83 7.10 -42.74
C ALA A 214 21.79 5.94 -43.01
N VAL A 215 22.49 5.97 -44.15
CA VAL A 215 23.48 4.94 -44.52
C VAL A 215 24.65 4.97 -43.53
N GLU A 216 25.05 6.16 -43.07
CA GLU A 216 26.17 6.36 -42.15
C GLU A 216 25.82 6.06 -40.68
N LEU A 217 24.62 6.48 -40.22
CA LEU A 217 24.14 6.18 -38.86
C LEU A 217 23.58 4.75 -38.71
N PHE A 218 22.94 4.19 -39.75
CA PHE A 218 22.20 2.92 -39.70
C PHE A 218 22.44 2.03 -40.95
N PRO A 219 23.70 1.71 -41.31
CA PRO A 219 24.04 0.91 -42.51
C PRO A 219 23.37 -0.47 -42.50
N GLU A 220 23.26 -0.98 -41.29
CA GLU A 220 22.57 -2.17 -40.80
C GLU A 220 21.13 -2.34 -41.32
N ILE A 221 20.32 -1.28 -41.38
CA ILE A 221 18.89 -1.44 -41.67
C ILE A 221 18.64 -1.67 -43.17
N GLN A 222 19.61 -1.34 -44.03
CA GLN A 222 19.47 -1.42 -45.50
C GLN A 222 19.96 -2.74 -46.10
N ASN A 223 20.87 -3.48 -45.45
CA ASN A 223 21.33 -4.78 -45.95
C ASN A 223 20.27 -5.85 -45.71
N LYS A 224 19.59 -6.33 -46.76
CA LYS A 224 18.61 -7.42 -46.69
C LYS A 224 19.20 -8.80 -46.32
N THR A 225 20.51 -8.95 -46.38
CA THR A 225 21.25 -10.19 -46.05
C THR A 225 21.97 -10.03 -44.72
N TRP A 226 21.22 -10.00 -43.63
CA TRP A 226 21.82 -10.16 -42.31
C TRP A 226 22.17 -11.62 -42.11
N ASN A 227 23.47 -11.93 -42.07
CA ASN A 227 23.94 -13.25 -41.65
C ASN A 227 23.49 -13.49 -40.20
N GLY A 228 22.81 -14.63 -39.93
CA GLY A 228 22.32 -14.99 -38.60
C GLY A 228 23.40 -15.00 -37.50
N VAL A 229 24.68 -15.11 -37.89
CA VAL A 229 25.84 -15.05 -36.98
C VAL A 229 26.00 -13.67 -36.31
N HIS A 230 25.84 -12.57 -37.06
CA HIS A 230 25.94 -11.22 -36.49
C HIS A 230 24.83 -10.92 -35.48
N GLN A 231 23.68 -11.59 -35.61
CA GLN A 231 22.58 -11.47 -34.66
C GLN A 231 22.93 -12.05 -33.28
N LEU A 232 23.68 -13.16 -33.25
CA LEU A 232 24.19 -13.76 -32.02
C LEU A 232 25.20 -12.84 -31.32
N GLU A 233 26.08 -12.20 -32.10
CA GLU A 233 27.07 -11.22 -31.60
C GLU A 233 26.38 -10.00 -30.97
N ILE A 234 25.33 -9.47 -31.63
CA ILE A 234 24.56 -8.34 -31.11
C ILE A 234 23.88 -8.69 -29.78
N GLN A 235 23.26 -9.87 -29.68
CA GLN A 235 22.56 -10.27 -28.45
C GLN A 235 23.53 -10.45 -27.28
N ARG A 236 24.72 -11.01 -27.55
CA ARG A 236 25.79 -11.12 -26.55
C ARG A 236 26.31 -9.77 -26.11
N ALA A 237 26.56 -8.86 -27.05
CA ALA A 237 27.04 -7.54 -26.70
C ALA A 237 25.96 -6.66 -26.05
N PHE A 238 24.67 -6.89 -26.32
CA PHE A 238 23.57 -6.30 -25.53
C PHE A 238 23.64 -6.73 -24.06
N SER A 239 23.81 -8.02 -23.81
CA SER A 239 23.97 -8.59 -22.48
C SER A 239 25.19 -8.02 -21.73
N THR A 240 26.33 -7.87 -22.41
CA THR A 240 27.55 -7.32 -21.79
C THR A 240 27.41 -5.85 -21.45
N VAL A 241 26.77 -5.05 -22.31
CA VAL A 241 26.53 -3.63 -22.07
C VAL A 241 25.67 -3.44 -20.81
N LEU A 242 24.62 -4.25 -20.62
CA LEU A 242 23.80 -4.21 -19.40
C LEU A 242 24.62 -4.51 -18.13
N VAL A 243 25.47 -5.55 -18.17
CA VAL A 243 26.35 -5.90 -17.05
C VAL A 243 27.34 -4.76 -16.75
N VAL A 244 27.96 -4.18 -17.79
CA VAL A 244 28.91 -3.07 -17.67
C VAL A 244 28.24 -1.83 -17.06
N LEU A 245 27.07 -1.44 -17.56
CA LEU A 245 26.30 -0.30 -17.02
C LEU A 245 25.92 -0.54 -15.56
N SER A 246 25.53 -1.76 -15.20
CA SER A 246 25.23 -2.14 -13.82
C SER A 246 26.47 -2.11 -12.91
N CYS A 247 27.64 -2.52 -13.42
CA CYS A 247 28.91 -2.41 -12.70
C CYS A 247 29.33 -0.94 -12.48
N ILE A 248 29.17 -0.08 -13.48
CA ILE A 248 29.43 1.36 -13.36
C ILE A 248 28.50 1.98 -12.30
N ARG A 249 27.22 1.59 -12.30
CA ARG A 249 26.25 2.02 -11.28
C ARG A 249 26.70 1.60 -9.89
N LEU A 250 27.14 0.34 -9.72
CA LEU A 250 27.68 -0.14 -8.44
C LEU A 250 28.87 0.70 -7.99
N LEU A 251 29.85 0.98 -8.87
CA LEU A 251 31.01 1.81 -8.56
C LEU A 251 30.63 3.22 -8.10
N MET A 252 29.70 3.89 -8.79
CA MET A 252 29.21 5.21 -8.39
C MET A 252 28.55 5.19 -7.00
N THR A 253 27.81 4.13 -6.69
CA THR A 253 27.14 4.00 -5.39
C THR A 253 28.10 3.70 -4.25
N VAL A 254 29.17 2.95 -4.52
CA VAL A 254 30.28 2.73 -3.58
C VAL A 254 30.99 4.05 -3.29
N ASP A 255 31.26 4.86 -4.32
CA ASP A 255 31.86 6.19 -4.14
C ASP A 255 30.98 7.09 -3.25
N TRP A 256 29.67 7.16 -3.51
CA TRP A 256 28.73 7.91 -2.66
C TRP A 256 28.69 7.40 -1.22
N ALA A 257 28.68 6.08 -1.03
CA ALA A 257 28.68 5.46 0.29
C ALA A 257 29.97 5.75 1.07
N LEU A 258 31.13 5.83 0.40
CA LEU A 258 32.41 6.13 1.04
C LEU A 258 32.55 7.62 1.40
N GLN A 259 31.96 8.52 0.60
CA GLN A 259 31.99 9.98 0.84
C GLN A 259 31.09 10.40 2.01
N ASP A 260 29.98 9.70 2.23
CA ASP A 260 29.04 10.01 3.31
C ASP A 260 29.61 9.59 4.68
N ARG A 261 30.30 10.51 5.36
CA ARG A 261 30.95 10.23 6.65
C ARG A 261 30.01 10.40 7.84
N GLU A 262 29.24 11.48 7.88
CA GLU A 262 28.43 11.87 9.05
C GLU A 262 27.26 10.90 9.26
N TYR A 263 26.51 10.58 8.19
CA TYR A 263 25.36 9.70 8.30
C TYR A 263 25.81 8.26 8.57
N ASN A 264 26.82 7.76 7.87
CA ASN A 264 27.34 6.42 8.14
C ASN A 264 27.93 6.26 9.55
N ARG A 265 28.48 7.33 10.17
CA ARG A 265 28.94 7.26 11.56
C ARG A 265 27.77 7.16 12.53
N ALA A 266 26.65 7.83 12.25
CA ALA A 266 25.43 7.73 13.04
C ALA A 266 24.79 6.32 12.98
N PHE A 267 24.94 5.61 11.86
CA PHE A 267 24.30 4.30 11.65
C PHE A 267 25.22 3.09 11.90
N PHE A 268 26.49 3.13 11.48
CA PHE A 268 27.43 2.01 11.56
C PHE A 268 28.56 2.21 12.58
N GLY A 269 28.52 3.30 13.35
CA GLY A 269 29.60 3.66 14.27
C GLY A 269 30.94 3.79 13.53
N ASN A 270 31.93 2.99 13.93
CA ASN A 270 33.31 3.07 13.43
C ASN A 270 33.63 2.11 12.26
N TRP A 271 32.65 1.41 11.68
CA TRP A 271 32.89 0.50 10.54
C TRP A 271 33.54 1.23 9.36
N LEU A 272 34.63 0.70 8.80
CA LEU A 272 35.41 1.31 7.70
C LEU A 272 35.87 2.78 7.93
N SER A 273 35.94 3.26 9.17
CA SER A 273 36.21 4.68 9.44
C SER A 273 37.58 5.15 8.96
N THR A 274 38.58 4.27 9.00
CA THR A 274 39.97 4.57 8.57
C THR A 274 40.04 4.71 7.06
N LEU A 275 39.48 3.75 6.31
CA LEU A 275 39.42 3.79 4.85
C LEU A 275 38.66 5.03 4.36
N ARG A 276 37.50 5.32 4.95
CA ARG A 276 36.70 6.52 4.60
C ARG A 276 37.43 7.81 4.91
N ARG A 277 38.16 7.88 6.03
CA ARG A 277 38.97 9.05 6.39
C ARG A 277 40.06 9.28 5.35
N ILE A 278 40.77 8.23 4.92
CA ILE A 278 41.81 8.33 3.88
C ILE A 278 41.18 8.74 2.55
N TYR A 279 40.10 8.08 2.14
CA TYR A 279 39.38 8.31 0.88
C TYR A 279 38.81 9.73 0.74
N THR A 280 38.32 10.32 1.84
CA THR A 280 37.78 11.69 1.86
C THR A 280 38.86 12.76 2.07
N LYS A 281 39.91 12.47 2.86
CA LYS A 281 41.00 13.40 3.16
C LYS A 281 41.94 13.60 1.96
N PHE A 282 42.22 12.54 1.20
CA PHE A 282 43.14 12.60 0.06
C PHE A 282 42.38 12.46 -1.27
N PRO A 283 42.07 13.57 -1.98
CA PRO A 283 41.30 13.53 -3.23
C PRO A 283 41.99 12.72 -4.33
N VAL A 284 43.33 12.70 -4.35
CA VAL A 284 44.13 11.96 -5.34
C VAL A 284 43.84 10.46 -5.27
N VAL A 285 43.81 9.87 -4.07
CA VAL A 285 43.53 8.44 -3.85
C VAL A 285 42.17 8.07 -4.42
N ARG A 286 41.15 8.91 -4.18
CA ARG A 286 39.81 8.70 -4.74
C ARG A 286 39.82 8.79 -6.26
N ILE A 287 40.38 9.87 -6.83
CA ILE A 287 40.36 10.09 -8.28
C ILE A 287 41.04 8.91 -8.99
N MET A 288 42.22 8.49 -8.51
CA MET A 288 42.92 7.32 -9.04
C MET A 288 42.06 6.05 -8.93
N TRP A 289 41.43 5.80 -7.77
CA TRP A 289 40.53 4.66 -7.60
C TRP A 289 39.34 4.69 -8.58
N CYS A 290 38.66 5.82 -8.74
CA CYS A 290 37.53 5.97 -9.64
C CYS A 290 37.92 5.74 -11.11
N TRP A 291 39.02 6.33 -11.58
CA TRP A 291 39.46 6.17 -12.96
C TRP A 291 40.04 4.78 -13.24
N PHE A 292 40.80 4.20 -12.30
CA PHE A 292 41.31 2.84 -12.43
C PHE A 292 40.19 1.80 -12.44
N SER A 293 39.20 1.93 -11.54
CA SER A 293 38.03 1.04 -11.53
C SER A 293 37.15 1.21 -12.75
N LEU A 294 36.94 2.44 -13.24
CA LEU A 294 36.24 2.69 -14.49
C LEU A 294 36.98 2.07 -15.68
N ALA A 295 38.30 2.27 -15.79
CA ALA A 295 39.13 1.69 -16.83
C ALA A 295 39.16 0.15 -16.76
N ALA A 296 39.18 -0.44 -15.56
CA ALA A 296 39.10 -1.89 -15.39
C ALA A 296 37.78 -2.46 -15.91
N VAL A 297 36.66 -1.77 -15.68
CA VAL A 297 35.34 -2.22 -16.16
C VAL A 297 35.17 -1.98 -17.66
N THR A 298 35.62 -0.84 -18.19
CA THR A 298 35.42 -0.49 -19.61
C THR A 298 36.49 -1.11 -20.51
N ILE A 299 37.77 -0.86 -20.24
CA ILE A 299 38.89 -1.39 -21.05
C ILE A 299 39.11 -2.86 -20.72
N GLY A 300 39.22 -3.20 -19.42
CA GLY A 300 39.35 -4.60 -18.99
C GLY A 300 38.13 -5.46 -19.36
N GLY A 301 36.92 -4.97 -19.04
CA GLY A 301 35.69 -5.74 -19.24
C GLY A 301 35.23 -5.85 -20.69
N VAL A 302 35.23 -4.73 -21.44
CA VAL A 302 34.70 -4.68 -22.82
C VAL A 302 35.80 -4.91 -23.85
N TYR A 303 36.88 -4.13 -23.81
CA TYR A 303 37.92 -4.19 -24.85
C TYR A 303 38.71 -5.51 -24.83
N PHE A 304 39.13 -5.97 -23.65
CA PHE A 304 39.75 -7.30 -23.50
C PHE A 304 38.74 -8.46 -23.42
N GLY A 305 37.44 -8.17 -23.45
CA GLY A 305 36.36 -9.16 -23.45
C GLY A 305 36.30 -10.04 -22.19
N VAL A 306 36.82 -9.58 -21.04
CA VAL A 306 36.84 -10.39 -19.81
C VAL A 306 35.43 -10.77 -19.36
N ILE A 307 34.47 -9.85 -19.44
CA ILE A 307 33.08 -10.11 -19.05
C ILE A 307 32.44 -11.16 -19.99
N LEU A 308 32.70 -11.06 -21.30
CA LEU A 308 32.27 -12.04 -22.30
C LEU A 308 32.85 -13.43 -22.01
N LYS A 309 34.15 -13.52 -21.72
CA LYS A 309 34.82 -14.79 -21.39
C LYS A 309 34.24 -15.42 -20.13
N VAL A 310 33.97 -14.63 -19.09
CA VAL A 310 33.35 -15.11 -17.85
C VAL A 310 31.91 -15.59 -18.09
N GLN A 311 31.12 -14.86 -18.87
CA GLN A 311 29.77 -15.27 -19.28
C GLN A 311 29.80 -16.58 -20.10
N ALA A 312 30.76 -16.70 -21.01
CA ALA A 312 30.97 -17.89 -21.84
C ALA A 312 31.36 -19.11 -21.00
N GLN A 313 32.36 -18.99 -20.12
CA GLN A 313 32.79 -20.08 -19.24
C GLN A 313 31.68 -20.53 -18.29
N TRP A 314 30.87 -19.59 -17.79
CA TRP A 314 29.74 -19.93 -16.93
C TRP A 314 28.63 -20.67 -17.70
N ALA A 315 28.38 -20.28 -18.97
CA ALA A 315 27.44 -20.99 -19.83
C ALA A 315 27.91 -22.42 -20.13
N GLU A 316 29.18 -22.59 -20.48
CA GLU A 316 29.81 -23.89 -20.74
C GLU A 316 29.74 -24.80 -19.52
N TRP A 317 30.17 -24.31 -18.35
CA TRP A 317 30.07 -25.04 -17.09
C TRP A 317 28.64 -25.48 -16.76
N SER A 318 27.66 -24.62 -17.05
CA SER A 318 26.25 -24.93 -16.80
C SER A 318 25.67 -25.95 -17.78
N LEU A 319 26.14 -25.96 -19.03
CA LEU A 319 25.68 -26.89 -20.07
C LEU A 319 26.37 -28.26 -19.96
N ASP A 320 27.66 -28.32 -19.60
CA ASP A 320 28.39 -29.57 -19.38
C ASP A 320 27.75 -30.40 -18.26
N GLY A 321 27.39 -29.74 -17.14
CA GLY A 321 26.69 -30.41 -16.04
C GLY A 321 25.30 -30.96 -16.40
N ALA A 322 24.70 -30.54 -17.52
CA ALA A 322 23.44 -31.07 -18.02
C ALA A 322 23.61 -32.33 -18.90
N SER A 323 24.81 -32.57 -19.43
CA SER A 323 25.11 -33.69 -20.35
C SER A 323 25.33 -35.03 -19.64
N ASP A 324 25.70 -35.03 -18.36
CA ASP A 324 26.00 -36.23 -17.53
C ASP A 324 24.75 -37.03 -17.10
N GLY A 325 23.60 -36.86 -17.77
CA GLY A 325 22.37 -37.61 -17.51
C GLY A 325 21.64 -37.25 -16.21
N SER A 326 22.27 -36.47 -15.33
CA SER A 326 21.59 -35.81 -14.22
C SER A 326 20.89 -34.55 -14.74
N TYR A 327 19.66 -34.70 -15.26
CA TYR A 327 18.75 -33.57 -15.56
C TYR A 327 18.40 -32.71 -14.32
N THR A 328 19.07 -32.94 -13.19
CA THR A 328 18.96 -32.24 -11.92
C THR A 328 19.40 -30.79 -12.07
N GLY A 329 18.43 -29.96 -12.46
CA GLY A 329 18.16 -28.69 -11.79
C GLY A 329 19.19 -27.59 -12.00
N LEU A 330 19.23 -27.01 -13.20
CA LEU A 330 19.63 -25.61 -13.29
C LEU A 330 18.56 -24.78 -12.58
N TRP A 331 18.91 -24.23 -11.43
CA TRP A 331 18.03 -23.40 -10.63
C TRP A 331 17.65 -22.19 -11.48
N LEU A 332 16.34 -21.86 -11.54
CA LEU A 332 15.82 -20.69 -12.28
C LEU A 332 15.90 -20.78 -13.82
N SER A 333 15.90 -21.99 -14.40
CA SER A 333 15.98 -22.17 -15.86
C SER A 333 14.68 -21.92 -16.63
N ASN A 334 13.53 -21.84 -15.98
CA ASN A 334 12.26 -21.72 -16.72
C ASN A 334 12.07 -20.32 -17.31
N MET A 335 11.32 -20.26 -18.41
CA MET A 335 10.94 -18.99 -19.03
C MET A 335 10.21 -18.04 -18.07
N SER A 336 9.37 -18.56 -17.17
CA SER A 336 8.68 -17.74 -16.17
C SER A 336 9.63 -17.17 -15.10
N TRP A 337 10.67 -17.90 -14.72
CA TRP A 337 11.75 -17.38 -13.88
C TRP A 337 12.50 -16.25 -14.58
N LEU A 338 12.87 -16.44 -15.84
CA LEU A 338 13.56 -15.43 -16.63
C LEU A 338 12.72 -14.14 -16.78
N ALA A 339 11.42 -14.27 -17.03
CA ALA A 339 10.49 -13.14 -17.08
C ALA A 339 10.35 -12.43 -15.72
N PHE A 340 10.29 -13.19 -14.62
CA PHE A 340 10.23 -12.61 -13.28
C PHE A 340 11.52 -11.90 -12.88
N LEU A 341 12.69 -12.49 -13.15
CA LEU A 341 13.99 -11.90 -12.83
C LEU A 341 14.27 -10.64 -13.66
N SER A 342 13.89 -10.63 -14.94
CA SER A 342 14.00 -9.42 -15.77
C SER A 342 13.08 -8.30 -15.27
N ALA A 343 11.83 -8.61 -14.88
CA ALA A 343 10.94 -7.62 -14.27
C ALA A 343 11.44 -7.12 -12.89
N LEU A 344 12.15 -7.97 -12.13
CA LEU A 344 12.80 -7.61 -10.87
C LEU A 344 13.94 -6.61 -11.06
N LEU A 345 14.70 -6.67 -12.17
CA LEU A 345 15.75 -5.68 -12.49
C LEU A 345 15.17 -4.26 -12.54
N VAL A 346 14.09 -4.07 -13.31
CA VAL A 346 13.36 -2.79 -13.41
C VAL A 346 12.85 -2.32 -12.04
N ALA A 347 12.39 -3.25 -11.20
CA ALA A 347 11.93 -2.92 -9.84
C ALA A 347 13.08 -2.50 -8.91
N LEU A 348 14.27 -3.10 -9.03
CA LEU A 348 15.47 -2.74 -8.27
C LEU A 348 16.05 -1.38 -8.72
N ASP A 349 15.95 -1.04 -10.00
CA ASP A 349 16.25 0.30 -10.51
C ASP A 349 15.38 1.37 -9.86
N LEU A 350 14.07 1.15 -9.84
CA LEU A 350 13.13 2.04 -9.18
C LEU A 350 13.37 2.11 -7.67
N LEU A 351 13.68 0.98 -7.02
CA LEU A 351 14.00 0.94 -5.60
C LEU A 351 15.22 1.80 -5.28
N TRP A 352 16.29 1.68 -6.07
CA TRP A 352 17.52 2.46 -5.88
C TRP A 352 17.29 3.98 -6.01
N ILE A 353 16.43 4.40 -6.95
CA ILE A 353 16.04 5.80 -7.12
C ILE A 353 15.32 6.30 -5.85
N ILE A 354 14.42 5.50 -5.28
CA ILE A 354 13.64 5.84 -4.06
C ILE A 354 14.51 5.90 -2.81
N GLN A 355 15.57 5.08 -2.76
CA GLN A 355 16.50 5.02 -1.65
C GLN A 355 17.33 6.30 -1.51
N ASP A 356 17.38 7.17 -2.52
CA ASP A 356 18.06 8.46 -2.40
C ASP A 356 17.39 9.36 -1.35
N PHE A 357 18.21 9.84 -0.41
CA PHE A 357 17.78 10.71 0.68
C PHE A 357 17.12 12.00 0.21
N THR A 358 17.54 12.49 -0.97
CA THR A 358 17.13 13.78 -1.54
C THR A 358 16.16 13.65 -2.70
N PHE A 359 15.66 12.44 -2.91
CA PHE A 359 14.55 12.18 -3.79
C PHE A 359 13.31 12.97 -3.32
N PRO A 360 12.68 13.78 -4.19
CA PRO A 360 12.73 13.71 -5.66
C PRO A 360 13.64 14.72 -6.38
N SER A 361 14.18 15.71 -5.68
CA SER A 361 14.87 16.82 -6.33
C SER A 361 16.30 16.50 -6.77
N PHE A 362 16.91 15.42 -6.23
CA PHE A 362 18.33 15.05 -6.44
C PHE A 362 19.30 16.24 -6.34
N ALA A 363 18.91 17.30 -5.61
CA ALA A 363 19.52 18.62 -5.66
C ALA A 363 20.30 19.00 -4.39
N SER A 364 20.63 18.05 -3.51
CA SER A 364 21.47 18.39 -2.36
C SER A 364 22.94 18.47 -2.74
N THR A 365 23.54 19.63 -2.50
CA THR A 365 24.96 19.93 -2.67
C THR A 365 25.82 19.61 -1.43
N ILE A 366 25.26 18.97 -0.39
CA ILE A 366 25.99 18.82 0.88
C ILE A 366 26.94 17.62 0.81
N GLY A 367 28.23 17.92 0.56
CA GLY A 367 29.36 17.07 0.95
C GLY A 367 29.74 15.91 0.03
N SER A 368 29.12 15.76 -1.13
CA SER A 368 29.48 14.71 -2.11
C SER A 368 30.05 15.31 -3.40
N ARG A 369 31.32 15.01 -3.70
CA ARG A 369 31.99 15.41 -4.95
C ARG A 369 31.58 14.50 -6.11
N MET A 370 31.71 14.98 -7.33
CA MET A 370 31.42 14.21 -8.55
C MET A 370 32.36 13.01 -8.71
N PHE A 371 31.84 11.91 -9.28
CA PHE A 371 32.61 10.68 -9.51
C PHE A 371 33.81 10.98 -10.41
N GLY A 372 35.02 10.61 -9.97
CA GLY A 372 36.27 10.83 -10.72
C GLY A 372 36.75 12.28 -10.85
N LEU A 373 36.04 13.27 -10.29
CA LEU A 373 36.37 14.70 -10.38
C LEU A 373 36.59 15.32 -8.99
N PRO A 374 37.37 16.40 -8.86
CA PRO A 374 37.59 17.08 -7.58
C PRO A 374 36.43 18.00 -7.18
N VAL A 375 35.50 18.31 -8.10
CA VAL A 375 34.47 19.35 -7.93
C VAL A 375 33.14 18.77 -7.37
N ASP A 376 32.40 19.56 -6.59
CA ASP A 376 31.08 19.21 -6.05
C ASP A 376 29.95 19.34 -7.08
N CYS A 377 29.99 20.41 -7.88
CA CYS A 377 29.03 20.67 -8.94
C CYS A 377 29.67 21.33 -10.17
N PHE A 378 29.13 21.04 -11.34
CA PHE A 378 29.54 21.64 -12.61
C PHE A 378 28.47 22.62 -13.08
N THR A 379 28.82 23.89 -13.29
CA THR A 379 27.87 24.94 -13.70
C THR A 379 28.10 25.36 -15.14
N ILE A 380 27.07 25.28 -15.99
CA ILE A 380 27.05 25.76 -17.37
C ILE A 380 26.17 27.02 -17.45
N PRO A 381 26.72 28.19 -17.80
CA PRO A 381 25.90 29.36 -18.11
C PRO A 381 25.18 29.16 -19.46
N LEU A 382 23.86 29.42 -19.49
CA LEU A 382 23.02 29.38 -20.68
C LEU A 382 22.62 30.81 -21.10
N PRO A 383 22.32 31.04 -22.39
CA PRO A 383 21.77 32.33 -22.84
C PRO A 383 20.46 32.66 -22.11
N LEU A 384 20.14 33.95 -21.94
CA LEU A 384 18.97 34.47 -21.20
C LEU A 384 19.05 34.41 -19.65
N LYS A 385 20.26 34.53 -19.06
CA LYS A 385 20.48 34.58 -17.60
C LYS A 385 20.12 33.29 -16.83
N PHE A 386 20.08 32.14 -17.51
CA PHE A 386 19.92 30.83 -16.87
C PHE A 386 21.29 30.20 -16.59
N CYS A 387 21.43 29.50 -15.46
CA CYS A 387 22.63 28.72 -15.14
C CYS A 387 22.22 27.28 -14.81
N ALA A 388 22.74 26.32 -15.58
CA ALA A 388 22.51 24.90 -15.36
C ALA A 388 23.59 24.34 -14.42
N CYS A 389 23.19 23.82 -13.25
CA CYS A 389 24.10 23.24 -12.27
C CYS A 389 23.93 21.71 -12.22
N PHE A 390 24.99 20.96 -12.49
CA PHE A 390 25.03 19.51 -12.48
C PHE A 390 25.75 19.03 -11.21
N CYS A 391 25.03 18.31 -10.35
CA CYS A 391 25.60 17.70 -9.14
C CYS A 391 26.08 16.26 -9.41
N SER A 392 26.89 15.69 -8.52
CA SER A 392 27.33 14.28 -8.58
C SER A 392 26.19 13.28 -8.77
N LYS A 393 25.04 13.53 -8.14
CA LYS A 393 23.83 12.69 -8.22
C LYS A 393 23.14 12.71 -9.58
N TRP A 394 23.33 13.77 -10.35
CA TRP A 394 22.77 13.87 -11.70
C TRP A 394 23.41 12.85 -12.65
N LEU A 395 24.71 12.57 -12.47
CA LEU A 395 25.43 11.57 -13.25
C LEU A 395 24.88 10.15 -13.03
N GLY A 396 24.66 9.77 -11.76
CA GLY A 396 24.08 8.46 -11.45
C GLY A 396 22.60 8.36 -11.84
N GLY A 397 21.85 9.47 -11.77
CA GLY A 397 20.50 9.56 -12.31
C GLY A 397 20.47 9.35 -13.82
N PHE A 398 21.34 10.04 -14.58
CA PHE A 398 21.49 9.87 -16.02
C PHE A 398 21.82 8.42 -16.40
N LEU A 399 22.80 7.81 -15.72
CA LEU A 399 23.19 6.42 -15.96
C LEU A 399 22.01 5.44 -15.83
N VAL A 400 21.26 5.51 -14.74
CA VAL A 400 20.16 4.57 -14.48
C VAL A 400 18.95 4.89 -15.38
N MET A 401 18.56 6.16 -15.45
CA MET A 401 17.32 6.58 -16.09
C MET A 401 17.36 6.56 -17.62
N ALA A 402 18.49 6.97 -18.19
CA ALA A 402 18.60 7.21 -19.62
C ALA A 402 19.30 6.08 -20.36
N LEU A 403 20.21 5.37 -19.70
CA LEU A 403 20.97 4.27 -20.31
C LEU A 403 20.45 2.91 -19.85
N LEU A 404 20.37 2.64 -18.55
CA LEU A 404 20.07 1.30 -18.02
C LEU A 404 18.59 0.91 -18.13
N LEU A 405 17.70 1.66 -17.49
CA LEU A 405 16.27 1.34 -17.36
C LEU A 405 15.54 1.13 -18.71
N PRO A 406 15.80 1.92 -19.77
CA PRO A 406 15.17 1.67 -21.06
C PRO A 406 15.62 0.37 -21.73
N LEU A 407 16.91 0.01 -21.59
CA LEU A 407 17.44 -1.25 -22.10
C LEU A 407 16.81 -2.43 -21.34
N GLU A 408 16.68 -2.33 -20.01
CA GLU A 408 16.03 -3.38 -19.22
C GLU A 408 14.54 -3.53 -19.54
N ILE A 409 13.81 -2.42 -19.72
CA ILE A 409 12.41 -2.48 -20.15
C ILE A 409 12.29 -3.16 -21.51
N SER A 410 13.21 -2.88 -22.44
CA SER A 410 13.21 -3.57 -23.75
C SER A 410 13.48 -5.07 -23.62
N GLN A 411 14.41 -5.47 -22.76
CA GLN A 411 14.72 -6.87 -22.49
C GLN A 411 13.52 -7.60 -21.86
N VAL A 412 12.85 -6.98 -20.89
CA VAL A 412 11.64 -7.52 -20.25
C VAL A 412 10.52 -7.71 -21.26
N LEU A 413 10.26 -6.72 -22.12
CA LEU A 413 9.21 -6.81 -23.12
C LEU A 413 9.46 -7.96 -24.12
N GLN A 414 10.71 -8.13 -24.56
CA GLN A 414 11.10 -9.23 -25.43
C GLN A 414 10.92 -10.59 -24.75
N ILE A 415 11.41 -10.76 -23.52
CA ILE A 415 11.29 -12.03 -22.78
C ILE A 415 9.82 -12.38 -22.51
N VAL A 416 8.98 -11.39 -22.21
CA VAL A 416 7.56 -11.62 -21.90
C VAL A 416 6.73 -11.96 -23.13
N GLN A 417 7.08 -11.42 -24.31
CA GLN A 417 6.40 -11.70 -25.57
C GLN A 417 6.99 -12.89 -26.35
N TYR A 418 8.10 -13.44 -25.87
CA TYR A 418 8.85 -14.47 -26.56
C TYR A 418 8.03 -15.75 -26.82
N SER A 419 8.08 -16.22 -28.06
CA SER A 419 7.61 -17.53 -28.49
C SER A 419 8.64 -18.15 -29.46
N PRO A 420 8.96 -19.46 -29.37
CA PRO A 420 9.97 -20.06 -30.24
C PRO A 420 9.67 -19.89 -31.73
N ASP A 421 8.40 -20.03 -32.13
CA ASP A 421 7.96 -19.96 -33.52
C ASP A 421 8.25 -18.59 -34.17
N GLU A 422 8.09 -17.49 -33.41
CA GLU A 422 8.36 -16.13 -33.91
C GLU A 422 9.85 -15.89 -34.20
N TYR A 423 10.74 -16.61 -33.51
CA TYR A 423 12.20 -16.45 -33.58
C TYR A 423 12.89 -17.52 -34.45
N GLU A 424 12.13 -18.29 -35.22
CA GLU A 424 12.64 -19.47 -35.96
C GLU A 424 13.38 -20.46 -35.04
N GLN A 425 12.80 -20.73 -33.89
CA GLN A 425 13.30 -21.69 -32.91
C GLN A 425 12.23 -22.74 -32.61
N TYR A 426 12.63 -23.89 -32.10
CA TYR A 426 11.71 -24.91 -31.59
C TYR A 426 12.20 -25.39 -30.22
N ALA A 427 11.25 -25.82 -29.38
CA ALA A 427 11.55 -26.44 -28.10
C ALA A 427 11.60 -27.97 -28.27
N ASN A 428 12.70 -28.60 -27.83
CA ASN A 428 12.82 -30.04 -27.85
C ASN A 428 11.75 -30.70 -26.95
N SER A 429 11.08 -31.75 -27.41
CA SER A 429 9.97 -32.39 -26.69
C SER A 429 10.41 -33.16 -25.45
N THR A 430 11.69 -33.57 -25.37
CA THR A 430 12.22 -34.34 -24.24
C THR A 430 12.99 -33.47 -23.24
N THR A 431 13.83 -32.55 -23.72
CA THR A 431 14.67 -31.69 -22.87
C THR A 431 14.08 -30.30 -22.60
N PHE A 432 13.06 -29.88 -23.36
CA PHE A 432 12.45 -28.54 -23.34
C PHE A 432 13.43 -27.38 -23.56
N GLN A 433 14.64 -27.67 -24.05
CA GLN A 433 15.61 -26.65 -24.45
C GLN A 433 15.22 -26.05 -25.80
N VAL A 434 15.54 -24.76 -25.98
CA VAL A 434 15.26 -24.04 -27.22
C VAL A 434 16.44 -24.19 -28.17
N LEU A 435 16.15 -24.67 -29.38
CA LEU A 435 17.08 -24.86 -30.48
C LEU A 435 16.63 -24.05 -31.71
N PRO A 436 17.56 -23.60 -32.57
CA PRO A 436 17.18 -22.96 -33.84
C PRO A 436 16.55 -23.97 -34.82
N LEU A 437 15.58 -23.52 -35.61
CA LEU A 437 15.01 -24.29 -36.73
C LEU A 437 16.02 -24.34 -37.89
N ASN A 438 16.16 -25.51 -38.52
CA ASN A 438 16.99 -25.76 -39.72
C ASN A 438 18.53 -25.63 -39.51
N LEU A 439 19.14 -26.69 -38.97
CA LEU A 439 20.59 -26.90 -38.95
C LEU A 439 21.11 -27.76 -40.11
N SER A 440 20.23 -28.15 -41.04
CA SER A 440 20.49 -29.20 -42.05
C SER A 440 21.23 -28.73 -43.31
N SER A 441 21.64 -27.46 -43.42
CA SER A 441 22.47 -27.02 -44.54
C SER A 441 23.96 -27.18 -44.19
N SER A 442 24.57 -28.21 -44.77
CA SER A 442 26.02 -28.47 -44.76
C SER A 442 26.88 -27.27 -45.21
N TYR A 443 26.28 -26.27 -45.88
CA TYR A 443 26.92 -25.03 -46.33
C TYR A 443 27.22 -24.01 -45.22
N LEU A 444 26.60 -24.10 -44.04
CA LEU A 444 26.91 -23.19 -42.94
C LEU A 444 28.11 -23.67 -42.10
N LEU A 445 28.45 -24.96 -42.14
CA LEU A 445 29.47 -25.61 -41.30
C LEU A 445 30.92 -25.13 -41.56
N ASP A 446 31.24 -24.67 -42.78
CA ASP A 446 32.59 -24.17 -43.12
C ASP A 446 32.85 -22.72 -42.62
N ASP A 447 31.80 -21.91 -42.43
CA ASP A 447 31.91 -20.56 -41.84
C ASP A 447 32.04 -20.58 -40.31
N PHE A 448 31.90 -21.75 -39.65
CA PHE A 448 31.99 -21.84 -38.19
C PHE A 448 33.41 -21.71 -37.65
N ASN A 449 34.46 -21.78 -38.47
CA ASN A 449 35.85 -21.66 -38.00
C ASN A 449 36.18 -20.32 -37.33
N GLY A 450 35.37 -19.28 -37.51
CA GLY A 450 35.45 -18.00 -36.78
C GLY A 450 34.54 -17.85 -35.54
N ILE A 451 33.70 -18.85 -35.24
CA ILE A 451 32.68 -18.76 -34.18
C ILE A 451 33.19 -19.34 -32.85
N ASP A 452 33.09 -18.55 -31.78
CA ASP A 452 33.43 -18.92 -30.40
C ASP A 452 32.87 -20.30 -30.00
N VAL A 453 33.68 -21.09 -29.28
CA VAL A 453 33.36 -22.44 -28.79
C VAL A 453 31.99 -22.52 -28.09
N THR A 454 31.64 -21.50 -27.31
CA THR A 454 30.35 -21.41 -26.62
C THR A 454 29.15 -21.23 -27.53
N ASN A 455 29.30 -20.52 -28.66
CA ASN A 455 28.21 -20.38 -29.63
C ASN A 455 27.91 -21.73 -30.29
N ARG A 456 28.96 -22.50 -30.61
CA ARG A 456 28.80 -23.85 -31.16
C ARG A 456 28.09 -24.78 -30.17
N LEU A 457 28.47 -24.71 -28.89
CA LEU A 457 27.80 -25.47 -27.82
C LEU A 457 26.33 -25.07 -27.64
N MET A 458 26.00 -23.77 -27.57
CA MET A 458 24.61 -23.31 -27.43
C MET A 458 23.75 -23.63 -28.65
N LEU A 459 24.32 -23.62 -29.87
CA LEU A 459 23.60 -23.99 -31.09
C LEU A 459 23.38 -25.51 -31.21
N GLY A 460 24.26 -26.33 -30.63
CA GLY A 460 24.14 -27.79 -30.62
C GLY A 460 23.28 -28.35 -29.48
N VAL A 461 23.49 -27.88 -28.25
CA VAL A 461 22.82 -28.36 -27.02
C VAL A 461 21.53 -27.58 -26.73
N GLY A 462 21.43 -26.33 -27.20
CA GLY A 462 20.29 -25.44 -26.97
C GLY A 462 20.54 -24.39 -25.87
N SER A 463 19.57 -23.50 -25.67
CA SER A 463 19.66 -22.45 -24.66
C SER A 463 19.65 -22.98 -23.24
N LEU A 464 20.24 -22.22 -22.30
CA LEU A 464 20.21 -22.54 -20.89
C LEU A 464 18.79 -22.50 -20.28
N SER A 465 17.95 -21.58 -20.78
CA SER A 465 16.55 -21.54 -20.39
C SER A 465 15.73 -22.60 -21.11
N ARG A 466 14.74 -23.13 -20.39
CA ARG A 466 13.77 -24.10 -20.91
C ARG A 466 12.46 -23.41 -21.23
N TYR A 467 11.93 -23.69 -22.41
CA TYR A 467 10.64 -23.19 -22.84
C TYR A 467 9.57 -24.24 -22.61
N PHE A 468 8.68 -23.95 -21.67
CA PHE A 468 7.46 -24.71 -21.48
C PHE A 468 6.29 -23.94 -22.09
N PRO A 469 5.43 -24.56 -22.90
CA PRO A 469 4.23 -23.93 -23.48
C PRO A 469 3.12 -23.81 -22.41
N TRP A 470 3.46 -23.29 -21.24
CA TRP A 470 2.54 -23.04 -20.15
C TRP A 470 1.62 -21.86 -20.45
N SER A 471 0.56 -21.73 -19.65
CA SER A 471 -0.38 -20.63 -19.81
C SER A 471 0.29 -19.27 -19.56
N SER A 472 -0.15 -18.22 -20.25
CA SER A 472 0.29 -16.83 -19.99
C SER A 472 0.11 -16.39 -18.54
N TRP A 473 -0.75 -17.07 -17.77
CA TRP A 473 -0.90 -16.89 -16.33
C TRP A 473 0.37 -17.24 -15.54
N ASP A 474 1.27 -18.09 -16.03
CA ASP A 474 2.53 -18.36 -15.33
C ASP A 474 3.48 -17.15 -15.34
N LEU A 475 3.28 -16.21 -16.27
CA LEU A 475 4.01 -14.94 -16.37
C LEU A 475 3.43 -13.84 -15.46
N ALA A 476 2.28 -14.07 -14.79
CA ALA A 476 1.64 -13.03 -13.97
C ALA A 476 2.53 -12.44 -12.87
N PRO A 477 3.46 -13.17 -12.22
CA PRO A 477 4.38 -12.58 -11.24
C PRO A 477 5.27 -11.50 -11.83
N ALA A 478 5.73 -11.66 -13.08
CA ALA A 478 6.52 -10.64 -13.79
C ALA A 478 5.68 -9.37 -14.03
N TYR A 479 4.47 -9.53 -14.57
CA TYR A 479 3.53 -8.40 -14.74
C TYR A 479 3.19 -7.74 -13.41
N PHE A 480 3.01 -8.52 -12.34
CA PHE A 480 2.72 -8.02 -11.00
C PHE A 480 3.87 -7.16 -10.46
N THR A 481 5.12 -7.60 -10.63
CA THR A 481 6.29 -6.81 -10.22
C THR A 481 6.40 -5.48 -10.98
N LEU A 482 6.12 -5.48 -12.29
CA LEU A 482 6.07 -4.25 -13.10
C LEU A 482 4.91 -3.34 -12.68
N TRP A 483 3.73 -3.90 -12.44
CA TRP A 483 2.58 -3.11 -12.01
C TRP A 483 2.80 -2.50 -10.63
N LEU A 484 3.41 -3.25 -9.71
CA LEU A 484 3.81 -2.75 -8.39
C LEU A 484 4.83 -1.61 -8.53
N SER A 485 5.83 -1.77 -9.40
CA SER A 485 6.86 -0.76 -9.63
C SER A 485 6.25 0.53 -10.22
N MET A 486 5.30 0.41 -11.14
CA MET A 486 4.51 1.52 -11.68
C MET A 486 3.58 2.17 -10.65
N ALA A 487 2.93 1.38 -9.79
CA ALA A 487 2.09 1.88 -8.71
C ALA A 487 2.92 2.67 -7.69
N VAL A 488 4.14 2.19 -7.38
CA VAL A 488 5.11 2.90 -6.55
C VAL A 488 5.52 4.20 -7.23
N LEU A 489 5.81 4.21 -8.54
CA LEU A 489 6.12 5.42 -9.29
C LEU A 489 4.97 6.45 -9.23
N CYS A 490 3.73 6.01 -9.44
CA CYS A 490 2.54 6.86 -9.33
C CYS A 490 2.32 7.38 -7.90
N TRP A 491 2.60 6.55 -6.89
CA TRP A 491 2.56 6.96 -5.50
C TRP A 491 3.61 8.03 -5.18
N LEU A 492 4.84 7.86 -5.68
CA LEU A 492 5.92 8.83 -5.54
C LEU A 492 5.52 10.14 -6.20
N TRP A 493 5.09 10.12 -7.47
CA TRP A 493 4.57 11.27 -8.21
C TRP A 493 3.58 12.10 -7.37
N ARG A 494 2.58 11.45 -6.76
CA ARG A 494 1.60 12.11 -5.89
C ARG A 494 2.24 12.71 -4.63
N LYS A 495 3.22 12.02 -4.03
CA LYS A 495 3.93 12.51 -2.84
C LYS A 495 4.83 13.71 -3.15
N GLU A 496 5.42 13.76 -4.33
CA GLU A 496 6.23 14.88 -4.79
C GLU A 496 5.41 16.14 -4.94
N GLY A 497 4.24 16.06 -5.59
CA GLY A 497 3.32 17.19 -5.71
C GLY A 497 2.99 17.82 -4.35
N CYS A 498 2.75 17.01 -3.31
CA CYS A 498 2.51 17.51 -1.96
C CYS A 498 3.73 18.18 -1.30
N LYS A 499 4.94 17.66 -1.51
CA LYS A 499 6.16 18.25 -0.93
C LYS A 499 6.56 19.55 -1.61
N MET A 500 6.36 19.65 -2.93
CA MET A 500 6.55 20.91 -3.65
C MET A 500 5.52 21.96 -3.20
N CYS A 501 4.25 21.58 -3.01
CA CYS A 501 3.25 22.46 -2.40
C CYS A 501 3.73 22.98 -1.03
N TYR A 502 4.28 22.10 -0.18
CA TYR A 502 4.76 22.46 1.14
C TYR A 502 6.01 23.36 1.12
N ALA A 503 6.94 23.14 0.18
CA ALA A 503 8.13 23.99 0.01
C ALA A 503 7.77 25.39 -0.52
N VAL A 504 6.84 25.48 -1.47
CA VAL A 504 6.28 26.75 -1.95
C VAL A 504 5.52 27.48 -0.83
N PHE A 505 4.79 26.73 0.01
CA PHE A 505 4.07 27.27 1.17
C PHE A 505 5.00 27.79 2.28
N LEU A 506 6.14 27.13 2.51
CA LEU A 506 7.18 27.61 3.45
C LEU A 506 7.83 28.92 2.95
N GLY A 507 7.87 29.15 1.64
CA GLY A 507 8.28 30.44 1.06
C GLY A 507 7.28 31.59 1.26
N LEU A 508 6.06 31.31 1.75
CA LEU A 508 4.96 32.29 1.90
C LEU A 508 4.64 32.62 3.38
N SER A 509 5.56 32.35 4.30
CA SER A 509 5.24 32.09 5.72
C SER A 509 5.59 33.24 6.70
N GLU A 510 5.14 34.48 6.48
CA GLU A 510 5.11 35.48 7.56
C GLU A 510 4.03 35.12 8.62
N ALA A 511 2.85 34.63 8.18
CA ALA A 511 1.73 34.30 9.06
C ALA A 511 1.91 33.04 9.93
N HIS A 512 2.87 32.17 9.62
CA HIS A 512 3.16 30.98 10.41
C HIS A 512 4.30 31.21 11.41
N ASP A 513 5.20 32.17 11.17
CA ASP A 513 6.19 32.58 12.17
C ASP A 513 5.53 33.27 13.39
N GLU A 514 4.50 34.09 13.16
CA GLU A 514 3.67 34.64 14.25
C GLU A 514 2.92 33.57 15.03
N ARG A 515 2.33 32.56 14.35
CA ARG A 515 1.68 31.43 15.04
C ARG A 515 2.67 30.60 15.85
N VAL A 516 3.89 30.40 15.36
CA VAL A 516 4.94 29.66 16.09
C VAL A 516 5.39 30.43 17.32
N LYS A 517 5.60 31.76 17.21
CA LYS A 517 5.90 32.65 18.34
C LYS A 517 4.75 32.67 19.37
N TYR A 518 3.50 32.74 18.90
CA TYR A 518 2.31 32.68 19.75
C TYR A 518 2.17 31.33 20.47
N LEU A 519 2.35 30.22 19.75
CA LEU A 519 2.32 28.87 20.31
C LEU A 519 3.48 28.63 21.29
N ALA A 520 4.66 29.21 21.05
CA ALA A 520 5.77 29.17 21.99
C ALA A 520 5.47 29.96 23.29
N LYS A 521 4.82 31.13 23.18
CA LYS A 521 4.36 31.93 24.32
C LYS A 521 3.28 31.20 25.13
N LEU A 522 2.34 30.54 24.46
CA LEU A 522 1.35 29.66 25.08
C LEU A 522 1.99 28.45 25.75
N ASN A 523 2.94 27.78 25.08
CA ASN A 523 3.64 26.63 25.64
C ASN A 523 4.44 27.02 26.90
N LYS A 524 5.02 28.23 26.98
CA LYS A 524 5.65 28.72 28.22
C LYS A 524 4.65 28.83 29.39
N LYS A 525 3.40 29.24 29.14
CA LYS A 525 2.35 29.43 30.16
C LYS A 525 1.72 28.14 30.72
N VAL A 526 1.86 26.99 30.05
CA VAL A 526 1.22 25.72 30.50
C VAL A 526 2.03 25.05 31.63
N PRO A 527 1.39 24.57 32.72
CA PRO A 527 2.05 23.84 33.80
C PRO A 527 2.87 22.62 33.33
N ILE A 528 3.92 22.25 34.08
CA ILE A 528 4.79 21.11 33.73
C ILE A 528 4.01 19.78 33.75
N VAL A 529 3.08 19.61 34.70
CA VAL A 529 2.24 18.40 34.82
C VAL A 529 1.31 18.26 33.61
N THR A 530 0.65 19.34 33.18
CA THR A 530 -0.22 19.34 32.00
C THR A 530 0.58 19.19 30.71
N LYS A 531 1.80 19.73 30.61
CA LYS A 531 2.74 19.41 29.52
C LYS A 531 3.07 17.92 29.46
N GLY A 532 3.31 17.29 30.61
CA GLY A 532 3.52 15.85 30.73
C GLY A 532 2.33 15.05 30.18
N VAL A 533 1.12 15.32 30.67
CA VAL A 533 -0.11 14.65 30.20
C VAL A 533 -0.37 14.90 28.70
N LEU A 534 -0.19 16.14 28.24
CA LEU A 534 -0.37 16.51 26.84
C LEU A 534 0.66 15.82 25.93
N SER A 535 1.91 15.66 26.41
CA SER A 535 2.96 14.93 25.69
C SER A 535 2.62 13.44 25.54
N VAL A 536 2.09 12.82 26.60
CA VAL A 536 1.62 11.43 26.59
C VAL A 536 0.42 11.28 25.66
N GLN A 537 -0.56 12.19 25.70
CA GLN A 537 -1.72 12.17 24.82
C GLN A 537 -1.34 12.37 23.34
N ARG A 538 -0.43 13.30 23.03
CA ARG A 538 0.12 13.46 21.68
C ARG A 538 0.86 12.21 21.23
N ARG A 539 1.68 11.61 22.09
CA ARG A 539 2.38 10.36 21.80
C ARG A 539 1.38 9.23 21.53
N LEU A 540 0.38 9.01 22.39
CA LEU A 540 -0.67 8.03 22.18
C LEU A 540 -1.42 8.25 20.86
N SER A 541 -1.82 9.48 20.54
CA SER A 541 -2.47 9.81 19.26
C SER A 541 -1.58 9.43 18.07
N THR A 542 -0.28 9.75 18.12
CA THR A 542 0.66 9.36 17.06
C THR A 542 0.85 7.85 16.96
N LEU A 543 0.94 7.13 18.09
CA LEU A 543 1.05 5.67 18.10
C LEU A 543 -0.19 4.99 17.52
N TYR A 544 -1.40 5.47 17.83
CA TYR A 544 -2.64 4.96 17.22
C TYR A 544 -2.72 5.26 15.71
N LYS A 545 -2.24 6.42 15.23
CA LYS A 545 -2.10 6.70 13.77
C LYS A 545 -1.19 5.69 13.10
N LEU A 546 -0.02 5.45 13.70
CA LEU A 546 0.99 4.54 13.18
C LEU A 546 0.50 3.09 13.19
N ARG A 547 -0.19 2.67 14.26
CA ARG A 547 -0.81 1.34 14.36
C ARG A 547 -1.90 1.15 13.31
N ALA A 548 -2.81 2.11 13.12
CA ALA A 548 -3.84 2.03 12.08
C ALA A 548 -3.23 1.90 10.67
N ARG A 549 -2.10 2.58 10.42
CA ARG A 549 -1.35 2.47 9.16
C ARG A 549 -0.68 1.10 9.00
N SER A 550 0.02 0.62 10.02
CA SER A 550 0.64 -0.71 10.03
C SER A 550 -0.39 -1.84 9.92
N ASP A 551 -1.52 -1.75 10.63
CA ASP A 551 -2.66 -2.65 10.49
C ASP A 551 -3.21 -2.63 9.06
N SER A 552 -3.26 -1.46 8.41
CA SER A 552 -3.65 -1.38 7.00
C SER A 552 -2.67 -2.15 6.13
N PHE A 553 -1.36 -1.97 6.31
CA PHE A 553 -0.36 -2.71 5.53
C PHE A 553 -0.47 -4.22 5.73
N CYS A 554 -0.63 -4.70 6.96
CA CYS A 554 -0.82 -6.14 7.23
C CYS A 554 -2.06 -6.69 6.52
N ILE A 555 -3.18 -5.96 6.51
CA ILE A 555 -4.40 -6.36 5.80
C ILE A 555 -4.15 -6.47 4.28
N HIS A 556 -3.48 -5.49 3.67
CA HIS A 556 -3.19 -5.53 2.23
C HIS A 556 -2.22 -6.67 1.89
N LEU A 557 -1.17 -6.88 2.68
CA LEU A 557 -0.23 -7.99 2.48
C LEU A 557 -0.90 -9.36 2.64
N ALA A 558 -1.80 -9.50 3.61
CA ALA A 558 -2.59 -10.73 3.79
C ALA A 558 -3.50 -10.98 2.57
N ALA A 559 -4.25 -9.97 2.14
CA ALA A 559 -5.12 -10.04 0.96
C ALA A 559 -4.33 -10.42 -0.31
N LEU A 560 -3.18 -9.79 -0.51
CA LEU A 560 -2.30 -10.01 -1.65
C LEU A 560 -1.68 -11.41 -1.62
N SER A 561 -1.34 -11.94 -0.44
CA SER A 561 -0.90 -13.32 -0.30
C SER A 561 -1.97 -14.35 -0.67
N VAL A 562 -3.24 -14.09 -0.30
CA VAL A 562 -4.37 -14.95 -0.70
C VAL A 562 -4.61 -14.88 -2.21
N LEU A 563 -4.54 -13.67 -2.80
CA LEU A 563 -4.68 -13.48 -4.24
C LEU A 563 -3.59 -14.22 -5.03
N ILE A 564 -2.34 -14.18 -4.56
CA ILE A 564 -1.22 -14.89 -5.19
C ILE A 564 -1.43 -16.39 -5.16
N VAL A 565 -1.89 -16.94 -4.04
CA VAL A 565 -2.20 -18.36 -3.93
C VAL A 565 -3.30 -18.72 -4.93
N TRP A 566 -4.38 -17.94 -4.99
CA TRP A 566 -5.44 -18.17 -5.98
C TRP A 566 -4.93 -18.12 -7.44
N LEU A 567 -4.10 -17.13 -7.77
CA LEU A 567 -3.49 -17.02 -9.10
C LEU A 567 -2.50 -18.16 -9.40
N GLN A 568 -1.75 -18.61 -8.40
CA GLN A 568 -0.83 -19.75 -8.50
C GLN A 568 -1.60 -21.00 -8.93
N PHE A 569 -2.70 -21.33 -8.24
CA PHE A 569 -3.55 -22.46 -8.65
C PHE A 569 -4.17 -22.26 -10.02
N ARG A 570 -4.63 -21.05 -10.35
CA ARG A 570 -5.16 -20.75 -11.68
C ARG A 570 -4.10 -21.00 -12.78
N ALA A 571 -2.84 -20.65 -12.53
CA ALA A 571 -1.73 -20.88 -13.45
C ALA A 571 -1.39 -22.38 -13.58
N ILE A 572 -1.29 -23.10 -12.46
CA ILE A 572 -1.03 -24.55 -12.40
C ILE A 572 -2.09 -25.32 -13.19
N TRP A 573 -3.37 -24.97 -13.02
CA TRP A 573 -4.45 -25.73 -13.62
C TRP A 573 -4.65 -25.43 -15.10
N ARG A 574 -4.51 -24.17 -15.53
CA ARG A 574 -4.55 -23.85 -16.97
C ARG A 574 -3.39 -24.46 -17.76
N SER A 575 -2.26 -24.71 -17.10
CA SER A 575 -1.11 -25.39 -17.72
C SER A 575 -1.26 -26.92 -17.70
N SER A 576 -1.75 -27.49 -16.60
CA SER A 576 -1.98 -28.95 -16.46
C SER A 576 -3.10 -29.49 -17.35
N ALA A 577 -4.14 -28.71 -17.65
CA ALA A 577 -5.25 -29.14 -18.51
C ALA A 577 -4.82 -29.45 -19.97
N LYS A 578 -3.66 -28.96 -20.41
CA LYS A 578 -3.13 -29.23 -21.76
C LYS A 578 -2.21 -30.45 -21.85
N PHE A 579 -1.63 -30.93 -20.75
CA PHE A 579 -0.59 -31.98 -20.77
C PHE A 579 -0.81 -33.01 -19.66
N HIS A 580 -1.15 -34.25 -20.04
CA HIS A 580 -1.57 -35.32 -19.13
C HIS A 580 -0.51 -36.40 -18.86
N ARG A 581 0.74 -36.24 -19.30
CA ARG A 581 1.77 -37.28 -19.09
C ARG A 581 3.09 -36.71 -18.61
N GLU A 582 3.48 -37.18 -17.43
CA GLU A 582 4.83 -37.24 -16.85
C GLU A 582 5.82 -36.15 -17.30
N LEU A 583 5.66 -34.94 -16.75
CA LEU A 583 6.74 -33.96 -16.78
C LEU A 583 7.64 -34.12 -15.54
N PRO A 584 8.97 -34.24 -15.71
CA PRO A 584 9.88 -34.49 -14.61
C PRO A 584 10.12 -33.20 -13.82
N LEU A 585 9.76 -33.25 -12.53
CA LEU A 585 10.32 -32.45 -11.44
C LEU A 585 10.08 -30.93 -11.35
N GLN A 586 9.56 -30.23 -12.36
CA GLN A 586 9.35 -28.77 -12.29
C GLN A 586 7.88 -28.38 -12.52
N SER A 587 7.25 -27.77 -11.51
CA SER A 587 5.81 -27.46 -11.51
C SER A 587 5.55 -26.04 -12.04
N PRO A 588 4.45 -25.82 -12.78
CA PRO A 588 3.98 -24.47 -13.05
C PRO A 588 3.71 -23.74 -11.73
N GLY A 589 3.89 -22.42 -11.68
CA GLY A 589 3.59 -21.63 -10.49
C GLY A 589 4.71 -21.48 -9.46
N GLU A 590 5.94 -21.92 -9.72
CA GLU A 590 7.11 -21.76 -8.83
C GLU A 590 7.42 -20.29 -8.48
N THR A 591 7.33 -19.42 -9.49
CA THR A 591 7.57 -17.97 -9.35
C THR A 591 6.61 -17.33 -8.35
N TYR A 592 5.39 -17.85 -8.23
CA TYR A 592 4.42 -17.42 -7.22
C TYR A 592 4.85 -17.79 -5.80
N SER A 593 5.51 -18.93 -5.60
CA SER A 593 6.01 -19.35 -4.28
C SER A 593 7.10 -18.42 -3.76
N VAL A 594 7.99 -17.89 -4.62
CA VAL A 594 8.97 -16.87 -4.22
C VAL A 594 8.30 -15.54 -3.89
N LEU A 595 7.33 -15.11 -4.71
CA LEU A 595 6.58 -13.89 -4.43
C LEU A 595 5.84 -14.02 -3.07
N LEU A 596 5.21 -15.17 -2.82
CA LEU A 596 4.56 -15.50 -1.56
C LEU A 596 5.54 -15.49 -0.39
N CYS A 597 6.76 -16.01 -0.55
CA CYS A 597 7.83 -15.96 0.45
C CYS A 597 8.22 -14.51 0.79
N LEU A 598 8.40 -13.64 -0.21
CA LEU A 598 8.70 -12.22 0.02
C LEU A 598 7.57 -11.50 0.77
N ILE A 599 6.32 -11.79 0.43
CA ILE A 599 5.16 -11.18 1.08
C ILE A 599 4.97 -11.70 2.50
N THR A 600 5.24 -12.97 2.76
CA THR A 600 5.16 -13.53 4.12
C THR A 600 6.23 -12.95 5.02
N VAL A 601 7.48 -12.86 4.56
CA VAL A 601 8.57 -12.23 5.32
C VAL A 601 8.24 -10.77 5.63
N THR A 602 7.78 -9.99 4.65
CA THR A 602 7.38 -8.60 4.88
C THR A 602 6.18 -8.48 5.82
N LEU A 603 5.20 -9.39 5.73
CA LEU A 603 4.05 -9.43 6.63
C LEU A 603 4.47 -9.78 8.06
N LEU A 604 5.37 -10.75 8.28
CA LEU A 604 5.91 -11.08 9.59
C LEU A 604 6.70 -9.91 10.19
N GLN A 605 7.47 -9.20 9.39
CA GLN A 605 8.17 -7.98 9.82
C GLN A 605 7.20 -6.88 10.25
N GLN A 606 6.14 -6.64 9.46
CA GLN A 606 5.10 -5.66 9.80
C GLN A 606 4.29 -6.08 11.04
N LEU A 607 4.05 -7.38 11.21
CA LEU A 607 3.39 -7.94 12.38
C LEU A 607 4.20 -7.70 13.67
N TYR A 608 5.51 -7.96 13.62
CA TYR A 608 6.41 -7.67 14.72
C TYR A 608 6.41 -6.17 15.07
N TYR A 609 6.50 -5.30 14.05
CA TYR A 609 6.42 -3.86 14.24
C TYR A 609 5.10 -3.42 14.88
N ARG A 610 3.97 -3.98 14.45
CA ARG A 610 2.64 -3.72 15.02
C ARG A 610 2.59 -4.08 16.52
N TYR A 611 3.12 -5.23 16.91
CA TYR A 611 3.12 -5.68 18.31
C TYR A 611 4.03 -4.81 19.20
N ARG A 612 5.16 -4.33 18.66
CA ARG A 612 5.99 -3.31 19.33
C ARG A 612 5.22 -2.03 19.63
N MET A 613 4.43 -1.56 18.66
CA MET A 613 3.58 -0.37 18.84
C MET A 613 2.46 -0.60 19.85
N LYS A 614 1.84 -1.79 19.84
CA LYS A 614 0.83 -2.19 20.83
C LYS A 614 1.41 -2.19 22.24
N MET A 615 2.62 -2.72 22.41
CA MET A 615 3.34 -2.70 23.69
C MET A 615 3.56 -1.27 24.20
N GLU A 616 4.03 -0.35 23.33
CA GLU A 616 4.24 1.05 23.73
C GLU A 616 2.93 1.75 24.13
N ILE A 617 1.82 1.44 23.46
CA ILE A 617 0.48 1.94 23.83
C ILE A 617 0.07 1.42 25.22
N MET A 618 0.29 0.13 25.50
CA MET A 618 -0.06 -0.48 26.81
C MET A 618 0.78 0.10 27.95
N VAL A 619 2.06 0.40 27.71
CA VAL A 619 2.92 1.07 28.69
C VAL A 619 2.47 2.50 28.96
N LEU A 620 2.13 3.28 27.91
CA LEU A 620 1.68 4.67 28.07
C LEU A 620 0.25 4.80 28.64
N SER A 621 -0.57 3.76 28.51
CA SER A 621 -1.89 3.68 29.14
C SER A 621 -1.85 3.08 30.56
N ASN A 622 -0.64 2.88 31.13
CA ASN A 622 -0.41 2.30 32.44
C ASN A 622 -1.03 0.90 32.65
N GLN A 623 -1.22 0.12 31.58
CA GLN A 623 -1.67 -1.27 31.67
C GLN A 623 -0.54 -2.26 31.99
N ILE A 624 0.72 -1.87 31.70
CA ILE A 624 1.93 -2.69 31.90
C ILE A 624 3.02 -1.81 32.55
N PRO A 625 3.85 -2.35 33.47
CA PRO A 625 4.96 -1.61 34.08
C PRO A 625 6.02 -1.14 33.06
N GLN A 626 6.59 0.05 33.30
CA GLN A 626 7.56 0.69 32.39
C GLN A 626 8.85 -0.11 32.16
N LYS A 627 9.22 -1.01 33.08
CA LYS A 627 10.43 -1.86 32.97
C LYS A 627 10.38 -2.79 31.73
N CYS A 628 9.19 -3.18 31.29
CA CYS A 628 8.99 -4.06 30.12
C CYS A 628 9.13 -3.34 28.76
N ARG A 629 9.50 -2.05 28.72
CA ARG A 629 9.52 -1.24 27.49
C ARG A 629 10.57 -1.68 26.46
N TYR A 630 11.65 -2.32 26.89
CA TYR A 630 12.85 -2.52 26.06
C TYR A 630 12.90 -3.85 25.30
N SER A 631 12.18 -4.89 25.74
CA SER A 631 12.17 -6.19 25.05
C SER A 631 10.80 -6.84 25.03
N ILE A 632 10.35 -7.22 23.82
CA ILE A 632 9.07 -7.92 23.60
C ILE A 632 9.11 -9.34 24.16
N TRP A 633 10.27 -9.99 24.16
CA TRP A 633 10.45 -11.35 24.66
C TRP A 633 10.24 -11.47 26.18
N TRP A 634 10.39 -10.35 26.90
CA TRP A 634 10.17 -10.25 28.35
C TRP A 634 8.80 -9.65 28.68
N ALA A 635 7.93 -9.50 27.67
CA ALA A 635 6.59 -8.95 27.85
C ALA A 635 5.64 -9.96 28.53
N HIS A 636 4.53 -9.45 29.06
CA HIS A 636 3.52 -10.26 29.72
C HIS A 636 2.90 -11.32 28.76
N ARG A 637 2.53 -12.49 29.29
CA ARG A 637 2.02 -13.64 28.51
C ARG A 637 0.83 -13.29 27.62
N THR A 638 0.02 -12.31 28.02
CA THR A 638 -1.14 -11.79 27.28
C THR A 638 -0.77 -11.10 25.95
N LEU A 639 0.48 -10.66 25.78
CA LEU A 639 0.99 -10.08 24.54
C LEU A 639 1.80 -11.10 23.73
N LEU A 640 2.60 -11.92 24.40
CA LEU A 640 3.52 -12.87 23.77
C LEU A 640 2.79 -14.04 23.09
N LEU A 641 1.80 -14.65 23.77
CA LEU A 641 1.07 -15.80 23.20
C LEU A 641 0.31 -15.44 21.92
N PRO A 642 -0.45 -14.32 21.85
CA PRO A 642 -1.09 -13.90 20.60
C PRO A 642 -0.08 -13.51 19.51
N LEU A 643 1.08 -12.97 19.86
CA LEU A 643 2.13 -12.67 18.88
C LEU A 643 2.64 -13.97 18.24
N LEU A 644 3.00 -14.98 19.05
CA LEU A 644 3.50 -16.26 18.55
C LEU A 644 2.44 -16.99 17.71
N ALA A 645 1.19 -17.00 18.17
CA ALA A 645 0.08 -17.58 17.41
C ALA A 645 -0.13 -16.86 16.07
N GLU A 646 -0.14 -15.53 16.05
CA GLU A 646 -0.26 -14.78 14.79
C GLU A 646 0.96 -14.97 13.88
N MET A 647 2.18 -15.08 14.42
CA MET A 647 3.38 -15.37 13.64
C MET A 647 3.32 -16.77 13.02
N MET A 648 2.81 -17.78 13.75
CA MET A 648 2.64 -19.13 13.23
C MET A 648 1.58 -19.17 12.11
N LEU A 649 0.40 -18.58 12.33
CA LEU A 649 -0.68 -18.51 11.33
C LEU A 649 -0.29 -17.72 10.08
N CYS A 650 0.52 -16.67 10.25
CA CYS A 650 0.99 -15.86 9.14
C CYS A 650 2.23 -16.44 8.44
N GLY A 651 3.01 -17.26 9.16
CA GLY A 651 4.24 -17.89 8.69
C GLY A 651 4.05 -19.25 8.02
N SER A 652 2.86 -19.85 8.09
CA SER A 652 2.55 -21.10 7.38
C SER A 652 2.40 -20.84 5.87
N PHE A 653 3.28 -21.41 5.07
CA PHE A 653 3.22 -21.53 3.61
C PHE A 653 4.25 -22.61 3.17
N LEU A 654 4.15 -23.09 1.93
CA LEU A 654 5.16 -23.98 1.34
C LEU A 654 6.37 -23.14 0.85
N PRO A 655 7.59 -23.38 1.36
CA PRO A 655 8.79 -22.70 0.87
C PRO A 655 9.00 -22.92 -0.63
N PRO A 656 9.61 -21.94 -1.35
CA PRO A 656 9.91 -22.10 -2.76
C PRO A 656 10.90 -23.25 -2.99
N LEU A 657 10.87 -23.82 -4.21
CA LEU A 657 11.80 -24.85 -4.72
C LEU A 657 11.60 -26.26 -4.14
N ILE A 658 10.56 -26.47 -3.33
CA ILE A 658 10.15 -27.79 -2.85
C ILE A 658 9.00 -28.26 -3.74
N HIS A 659 9.25 -29.30 -4.52
CA HIS A 659 8.27 -29.86 -5.46
C HIS A 659 7.94 -31.30 -5.09
N GLY A 660 6.72 -31.70 -5.41
CA GLY A 660 6.25 -33.06 -5.19
C GLY A 660 4.79 -33.22 -5.59
N ARG A 661 4.29 -34.45 -5.53
CA ARG A 661 2.87 -34.76 -5.65
C ARG A 661 2.41 -35.44 -4.37
N VAL A 662 1.23 -35.04 -3.91
CA VAL A 662 0.54 -35.66 -2.78
C VAL A 662 -0.53 -36.57 -3.36
N TYR A 663 -0.40 -37.87 -3.14
CA TYR A 663 -1.38 -38.87 -3.52
C TYR A 663 -2.33 -39.08 -2.33
N LEU A 664 -3.63 -38.99 -2.57
CA LEU A 664 -4.67 -39.20 -1.57
C LEU A 664 -5.58 -40.32 -2.03
N ASP A 665 -5.80 -41.26 -1.11
CA ASP A 665 -6.75 -42.36 -1.26
C ASP A 665 -7.90 -42.10 -0.30
N GLU A 666 -9.10 -41.84 -0.82
CA GLU A 666 -10.31 -41.68 -0.01
C GLU A 666 -11.21 -42.91 -0.12
N GLU A 667 -11.43 -43.62 0.98
CA GLU A 667 -12.38 -44.74 1.06
C GLU A 667 -13.81 -44.22 0.87
N ARG A 668 -14.55 -44.80 -0.09
CA ARG A 668 -15.96 -44.45 -0.37
C ARG A 668 -16.94 -45.54 0.00
N PHE A 669 -16.60 -46.76 -0.36
CA PHE A 669 -17.44 -47.93 -0.13
C PHE A 669 -16.59 -49.05 0.44
N ALA A 670 -16.94 -49.51 1.64
CA ALA A 670 -16.45 -50.77 2.15
C ALA A 670 -17.24 -51.89 1.45
N LEU A 671 -16.55 -52.83 0.80
CA LEU A 671 -17.21 -53.99 0.21
C LEU A 671 -17.62 -54.94 1.35
N PRO A 672 -18.83 -55.54 1.32
CA PRO A 672 -19.19 -56.57 2.28
C PRO A 672 -18.21 -57.74 2.16
N ARG A 673 -17.80 -58.34 3.30
CA ARG A 673 -16.98 -59.57 3.32
C ARG A 673 -17.73 -60.68 2.58
N ALA A 674 -17.40 -60.91 1.31
CA ALA A 674 -18.09 -61.88 0.49
C ALA A 674 -17.65 -63.31 0.83
N THR A 675 -18.61 -64.17 1.16
CA THR A 675 -18.49 -65.63 1.22
C THR A 675 -18.94 -66.31 -0.09
N LEU A 676 -19.02 -65.60 -1.21
CA LEU A 676 -19.48 -66.11 -2.50
C LEU A 676 -18.57 -65.62 -3.65
N GLU A 677 -18.40 -66.49 -4.65
CA GLU A 677 -17.39 -66.50 -5.73
C GLU A 677 -17.38 -65.32 -6.72
N GLU A 678 -18.24 -64.31 -6.56
CA GLU A 678 -18.24 -63.13 -7.44
C GLU A 678 -17.80 -61.88 -6.65
N VAL A 679 -16.59 -61.39 -6.95
CA VAL A 679 -16.06 -60.14 -6.39
C VAL A 679 -16.83 -58.96 -7.01
N PRO A 680 -17.53 -58.11 -6.23
CA PRO A 680 -18.21 -56.95 -6.78
C PRO A 680 -17.18 -55.94 -7.32
N ALA A 681 -17.25 -55.65 -8.61
CA ALA A 681 -16.39 -54.63 -9.24
C ALA A 681 -16.79 -53.22 -8.79
N CYS A 682 -15.82 -52.37 -8.46
CA CYS A 682 -16.09 -50.97 -8.15
C CYS A 682 -16.63 -50.25 -9.40
N PRO A 683 -17.58 -49.31 -9.24
CA PRO A 683 -18.07 -48.49 -10.34
C PRO A 683 -16.92 -47.68 -10.97
N HIS A 684 -17.04 -47.39 -12.28
CA HIS A 684 -16.05 -46.62 -13.04
C HIS A 684 -15.65 -45.34 -12.29
N SER A 685 -14.34 -45.05 -12.25
CA SER A 685 -13.62 -43.98 -11.50
C SER A 685 -13.13 -44.31 -10.08
N LEU A 686 -13.47 -45.47 -9.52
CA LEU A 686 -12.91 -45.95 -8.25
C LEU A 686 -11.96 -47.14 -8.50
N SER A 687 -10.84 -47.16 -7.78
CA SER A 687 -9.85 -48.25 -7.83
C SER A 687 -9.98 -49.14 -6.60
N ILE A 688 -9.84 -50.46 -6.80
CA ILE A 688 -9.84 -51.44 -5.70
C ILE A 688 -8.48 -51.39 -5.00
N LYS A 689 -8.49 -51.16 -3.68
CA LYS A 689 -7.31 -51.38 -2.84
C LYS A 689 -7.36 -52.80 -2.28
N HIS A 690 -6.53 -53.68 -2.84
CA HIS A 690 -6.54 -55.12 -2.55
C HIS A 690 -6.35 -55.47 -1.06
N SER A 691 -5.74 -54.60 -0.25
CA SER A 691 -5.47 -54.91 1.16
C SER A 691 -6.62 -54.67 2.14
N GLN A 692 -7.66 -53.91 1.76
CA GLN A 692 -8.76 -53.53 2.68
C GLN A 692 -10.17 -53.85 2.16
N GLN A 693 -10.30 -54.47 0.97
CA GLN A 693 -11.61 -54.72 0.33
C GLN A 693 -12.48 -53.44 0.29
N SER A 694 -11.87 -52.31 -0.06
CA SER A 694 -12.53 -51.01 -0.20
C SER A 694 -12.42 -50.48 -1.62
N CYS A 695 -13.45 -49.77 -2.06
CA CYS A 695 -13.40 -48.94 -3.27
C CYS A 695 -12.91 -47.54 -2.88
N ASP A 696 -11.68 -47.24 -3.29
CA ASP A 696 -11.02 -45.98 -2.97
C ASP A 696 -11.04 -45.04 -4.19
N LEU A 697 -11.20 -43.76 -3.91
CA LEU A 697 -11.07 -42.69 -4.88
C LEU A 697 -9.61 -42.21 -4.85
N GLN A 698 -8.85 -42.52 -5.90
CA GLN A 698 -7.45 -42.13 -6.04
C GLN A 698 -7.30 -40.82 -6.82
N TYR A 699 -6.58 -39.88 -6.23
CA TYR A 699 -6.25 -38.62 -6.89
C TYR A 699 -4.94 -38.05 -6.39
N SER A 700 -4.33 -37.19 -7.21
CA SER A 700 -3.06 -36.53 -6.88
C SER A 700 -3.18 -35.02 -6.96
N TYR A 701 -2.69 -34.34 -5.93
CA TYR A 701 -2.45 -32.90 -5.96
C TYR A 701 -0.97 -32.60 -6.17
N PRO A 702 -0.62 -31.50 -6.83
CA PRO A 702 0.69 -30.90 -6.73
C PRO A 702 0.89 -30.43 -5.27
N LEU A 703 2.10 -30.58 -4.72
CA LEU A 703 2.43 -30.26 -3.31
C LEU A 703 2.06 -28.83 -2.92
N GLU A 704 2.03 -27.93 -3.91
CA GLU A 704 1.59 -26.55 -3.83
C GLU A 704 0.20 -26.42 -3.18
N ILE A 705 -0.66 -27.46 -3.22
CA ILE A 705 -1.97 -27.52 -2.51
C ILE A 705 -1.86 -27.11 -1.03
N VAL A 706 -0.71 -27.35 -0.39
CA VAL A 706 -0.42 -26.93 0.99
C VAL A 706 -0.57 -25.41 1.17
N ASN A 707 -0.33 -24.61 0.12
CA ASN A 707 -0.53 -23.16 0.15
C ASN A 707 -2.00 -22.75 0.38
N MET A 708 -2.98 -23.65 0.30
CA MET A 708 -4.35 -23.39 0.78
C MET A 708 -4.39 -22.95 2.25
N ILE A 709 -3.42 -23.36 3.08
CA ILE A 709 -3.33 -22.91 4.49
C ILE A 709 -3.19 -21.39 4.62
N VAL A 710 -2.70 -20.70 3.58
CA VAL A 710 -2.61 -19.24 3.52
C VAL A 710 -3.98 -18.56 3.60
N LEU A 711 -5.07 -19.24 3.23
CA LEU A 711 -6.44 -18.73 3.37
C LEU A 711 -6.81 -18.42 4.82
N VAL A 712 -6.14 -19.04 5.81
CA VAL A 712 -6.31 -18.69 7.23
C VAL A 712 -6.08 -17.19 7.44
N ARG A 713 -5.19 -16.54 6.68
CA ARG A 713 -4.90 -15.10 6.76
C ARG A 713 -6.10 -14.21 6.43
N LEU A 714 -7.20 -14.75 5.89
CA LEU A 714 -8.46 -14.03 5.72
C LEU A 714 -9.01 -13.47 7.06
N TYR A 715 -8.58 -13.99 8.22
CA TYR A 715 -8.93 -13.40 9.53
C TYR A 715 -8.54 -11.91 9.65
N TRP A 716 -7.55 -11.43 8.88
CA TRP A 716 -7.17 -10.01 8.85
C TRP A 716 -8.30 -9.12 8.32
N PHE A 717 -9.18 -9.64 7.44
CA PHE A 717 -10.32 -8.88 6.93
C PHE A 717 -11.30 -8.50 8.04
N ALA A 718 -11.48 -9.32 9.08
CA ALA A 718 -12.28 -8.96 10.25
C ALA A 718 -11.76 -7.69 10.95
N ARG A 719 -10.45 -7.41 10.84
CA ARG A 719 -9.80 -6.22 11.42
C ARG A 719 -9.98 -4.96 10.58
N VAL A 720 -10.46 -5.06 9.33
CA VAL A 720 -10.74 -3.90 8.46
C VAL A 720 -11.76 -2.98 9.11
N ILE A 721 -12.83 -3.55 9.66
CA ILE A 721 -13.91 -2.81 10.32
C ILE A 721 -13.36 -1.96 11.48
N ARG A 722 -12.59 -2.60 12.38
CA ARG A 722 -11.90 -1.92 13.49
C ARG A 722 -10.97 -0.82 13.00
N ASN A 723 -10.17 -1.08 11.96
CA ASN A 723 -9.20 -0.10 11.47
C ASN A 723 -9.88 1.12 10.82
N GLN A 724 -10.96 0.91 10.07
CA GLN A 724 -11.75 2.01 9.51
C GLN A 724 -12.41 2.85 10.60
N LEU A 725 -12.97 2.20 11.64
CA LEU A 725 -13.55 2.90 12.78
C LEU A 725 -12.49 3.70 13.54
N LEU A 726 -11.33 3.09 13.82
CA LEU A 726 -10.20 3.75 14.48
C LEU A 726 -9.74 5.00 13.72
N LYS A 727 -9.63 4.93 12.39
CA LYS A 727 -9.28 6.10 11.55
C LYS A 727 -10.32 7.22 11.64
N LYS A 728 -11.62 6.89 11.71
CA LYS A 728 -12.69 7.90 11.88
C LYS A 728 -12.64 8.53 13.27
N VAL A 729 -12.51 7.70 14.30
CA VAL A 729 -12.41 8.13 15.69
C VAL A 729 -11.19 9.02 15.92
N LEU A 730 -10.08 8.77 15.23
CA LEU A 730 -8.88 9.61 15.33
C LEU A 730 -8.93 10.93 14.54
N LYS A 731 -9.76 10.98 13.48
CA LYS A 731 -9.99 12.18 12.68
C LYS A 731 -10.98 13.12 13.35
N MET A 732 -12.01 12.55 13.97
CA MET A 732 -12.83 13.26 14.95
C MET A 732 -11.84 13.70 16.04
N THR A 733 -11.56 15.00 16.13
CA THR A 733 -10.61 15.57 17.09
C THR A 733 -10.82 14.86 18.42
N MET A 734 -9.77 14.23 18.97
CA MET A 734 -9.79 13.53 20.25
C MET A 734 -10.21 14.51 21.35
N SER A 735 -11.50 14.82 21.39
CA SER A 735 -12.11 15.66 22.38
C SER A 735 -11.96 14.89 23.67
N SER A 736 -11.30 15.52 24.63
CA SER A 736 -11.08 15.06 25.99
C SER A 736 -12.33 14.44 26.63
N ARG A 737 -13.53 14.79 26.14
CA ARG A 737 -14.83 14.27 26.56
C ARG A 737 -15.06 12.77 26.26
N MET A 738 -14.47 12.19 25.21
CA MET A 738 -14.59 10.74 24.91
C MET A 738 -13.74 9.85 25.84
N LEU A 739 -12.73 10.43 26.50
CA LEU A 739 -11.79 9.73 27.37
C LEU A 739 -12.09 9.92 28.87
N ALA A 740 -12.91 10.92 29.23
CA ALA A 740 -13.10 11.33 30.62
C ALA A 740 -14.19 10.55 31.39
N GLY A 741 -15.13 9.88 30.70
CA GLY A 741 -16.32 9.32 31.35
C GLY A 741 -16.36 7.79 31.46
N ASN A 742 -15.97 7.05 30.41
CA ASN A 742 -16.04 5.59 30.37
C ASN A 742 -14.90 5.05 29.49
N TYR A 743 -14.17 4.05 29.96
CA TYR A 743 -13.15 3.37 29.16
C TYR A 743 -13.81 2.74 27.93
N VAL A 744 -13.66 3.37 26.76
CA VAL A 744 -14.11 2.79 25.50
C VAL A 744 -13.04 1.80 25.03
N PRO A 745 -13.35 0.50 24.89
CA PRO A 745 -12.38 -0.50 24.47
C PRO A 745 -12.19 -0.44 22.94
N VAL A 746 -11.58 0.65 22.46
CA VAL A 746 -11.29 0.92 21.04
C VAL A 746 -10.40 -0.19 20.44
N ASP A 747 -9.67 -0.91 21.29
CA ASP A 747 -8.84 -2.05 20.89
C ASP A 747 -9.62 -3.34 20.60
N SER A 748 -10.84 -3.47 21.10
CA SER A 748 -11.62 -4.71 20.96
C SER A 748 -12.33 -4.81 19.60
N LEU A 749 -12.22 -5.98 18.98
CA LEU A 749 -12.81 -6.28 17.67
C LEU A 749 -14.34 -6.35 17.74
N LEU A 750 -14.87 -7.00 18.78
CA LEU A 750 -16.31 -7.19 18.97
C LEU A 750 -17.04 -5.85 19.16
N TRP A 751 -16.48 -4.94 19.96
CA TRP A 751 -17.06 -3.60 20.11
C TRP A 751 -17.05 -2.84 18.79
N SER A 752 -15.93 -2.89 18.05
CA SER A 752 -15.81 -2.22 16.75
C SER A 752 -16.81 -2.77 15.73
N PHE A 753 -17.00 -4.09 15.72
CA PHE A 753 -18.00 -4.76 14.88
C PHE A 753 -19.42 -4.31 15.26
N ARG A 754 -19.79 -4.35 16.55
CA ARG A 754 -21.10 -3.90 17.05
C ARG A 754 -21.40 -2.45 16.65
N VAL A 755 -20.45 -1.54 16.80
CA VAL A 755 -20.61 -0.12 16.42
C VAL A 755 -20.72 0.05 14.90
N SER A 756 -19.93 -0.69 14.12
CA SER A 756 -20.01 -0.62 12.66
C SER A 756 -21.32 -1.19 12.13
N PHE A 757 -21.79 -2.29 12.71
CA PHE A 757 -23.06 -2.93 12.37
C PHE A 757 -24.22 -1.99 12.72
N ALA A 758 -24.23 -1.40 13.92
CA ALA A 758 -25.27 -0.46 14.32
C ALA A 758 -25.30 0.84 13.48
N SER A 759 -24.15 1.26 12.93
CA SER A 759 -24.08 2.52 12.16
C SER A 759 -24.36 2.34 10.67
N ARG A 760 -23.88 1.26 10.04
CA ARG A 760 -24.06 0.97 8.60
C ARG A 760 -24.20 -0.54 8.34
N PRO A 761 -25.31 -1.16 8.77
CA PRO A 761 -25.47 -2.60 8.74
C PRO A 761 -25.45 -3.16 7.31
N SER A 762 -26.13 -2.49 6.38
CA SER A 762 -26.18 -2.89 4.96
C SER A 762 -24.80 -3.03 4.31
N LYS A 763 -23.92 -2.04 4.53
CA LYS A 763 -22.55 -2.07 3.98
C LYS A 763 -21.73 -3.20 4.60
N VAL A 764 -21.81 -3.39 5.92
CA VAL A 764 -21.07 -4.45 6.61
C VAL A 764 -21.52 -5.82 6.14
N LEU A 765 -22.84 -6.05 6.08
CA LEU A 765 -23.42 -7.31 5.66
C LEU A 765 -23.08 -7.66 4.22
N PHE A 766 -23.22 -6.71 3.28
CA PHE A 766 -22.85 -6.93 1.89
C PHE A 766 -21.36 -7.28 1.74
N THR A 767 -20.48 -6.58 2.46
CA THR A 767 -19.05 -6.90 2.43
C THR A 767 -18.72 -8.26 3.02
N LEU A 768 -19.41 -8.67 4.10
CA LEU A 768 -19.21 -9.99 4.72
C LEU A 768 -19.70 -11.10 3.79
N PHE A 769 -20.87 -10.92 3.17
CA PHE A 769 -21.42 -11.86 2.20
C PHE A 769 -20.49 -12.03 0.99
N ALA A 770 -20.08 -10.94 0.35
CA ALA A 770 -19.23 -11.01 -0.84
C ALA A 770 -17.87 -11.67 -0.55
N VAL A 771 -17.24 -11.36 0.59
CA VAL A 771 -15.96 -11.98 0.97
C VAL A 771 -16.13 -13.47 1.26
N MET A 772 -17.15 -13.87 2.02
CA MET A 772 -17.43 -15.29 2.30
C MET A 772 -17.79 -16.05 1.02
N TRP A 773 -18.66 -15.51 0.18
CA TRP A 773 -19.07 -16.14 -1.07
C TRP A 773 -17.88 -16.37 -2.02
N LEU A 774 -17.10 -15.32 -2.33
CA LEU A 774 -15.97 -15.43 -3.25
C LEU A 774 -14.86 -16.33 -2.71
N SER A 775 -14.55 -16.25 -1.41
CA SER A 775 -13.50 -17.09 -0.81
C SER A 775 -13.89 -18.57 -0.79
N THR A 776 -15.15 -18.88 -0.50
CA THR A 776 -15.64 -20.25 -0.44
C THR A 776 -15.75 -20.86 -1.83
N ALA A 777 -16.20 -20.09 -2.82
CA ALA A 777 -16.25 -20.52 -4.22
C ALA A 777 -14.86 -20.85 -4.74
N ALA A 778 -13.88 -19.97 -4.49
CA ALA A 778 -12.49 -20.19 -4.85
C ALA A 778 -11.92 -21.45 -4.18
N THR A 779 -12.19 -21.64 -2.87
CA THR A 779 -11.68 -22.78 -2.11
C THR A 779 -12.25 -24.11 -2.62
N VAL A 780 -13.57 -24.18 -2.84
CA VAL A 780 -14.22 -25.39 -3.38
C VAL A 780 -13.74 -25.69 -4.79
N SER A 781 -13.64 -24.67 -5.65
CA SER A 781 -13.10 -24.84 -7.00
C SER A 781 -11.67 -25.38 -6.98
N ILE A 782 -10.82 -24.99 -6.04
CA ILE A 782 -9.44 -25.48 -6.01
C ILE A 782 -9.37 -26.95 -5.55
N PHE A 783 -10.18 -27.34 -4.57
CA PHE A 783 -10.18 -28.72 -4.08
C PHE A 783 -10.78 -29.71 -5.09
N GLU A 784 -11.81 -29.32 -5.86
CA GLU A 784 -12.52 -30.22 -6.78
C GLU A 784 -11.83 -30.40 -8.15
N ARG A 785 -10.79 -29.62 -8.46
CA ARG A 785 -10.07 -29.66 -9.74
C ARG A 785 -9.26 -30.91 -10.12
N PRO A 786 -8.81 -31.81 -9.23
CA PRO A 786 -8.09 -33.01 -9.67
C PRO A 786 -9.03 -34.04 -10.31
N PHE A 787 -10.35 -33.84 -10.22
CA PHE A 787 -11.36 -34.70 -10.83
C PHE A 787 -12.07 -33.98 -11.96
N PRO A 788 -12.39 -34.65 -13.08
CA PRO A 788 -13.24 -34.08 -14.12
C PRO A 788 -14.68 -33.95 -13.58
N SER A 789 -15.03 -32.80 -13.03
CA SER A 789 -16.32 -32.53 -12.41
C SER A 789 -16.99 -31.30 -13.02
N LYS A 790 -18.30 -31.14 -12.82
CA LYS A 790 -18.97 -29.86 -13.18
C LYS A 790 -18.37 -28.66 -12.42
N LEU A 791 -17.64 -28.90 -11.33
CA LEU A 791 -17.03 -27.87 -10.48
C LEU A 791 -15.63 -27.44 -10.94
N ASP A 792 -15.15 -27.96 -12.07
CA ASP A 792 -13.87 -27.57 -12.68
C ASP A 792 -13.87 -26.09 -13.11
N GLY A 793 -15.05 -25.58 -13.50
CA GLY A 793 -15.28 -24.17 -13.82
C GLY A 793 -15.49 -23.33 -12.55
N GLU A 794 -14.81 -22.16 -12.49
CA GLU A 794 -15.00 -21.17 -11.41
C GLU A 794 -16.47 -20.70 -11.33
N ASP A 795 -17.16 -20.63 -12.46
CA ASP A 795 -18.55 -20.18 -12.57
C ASP A 795 -19.52 -21.15 -11.86
N HIS A 796 -19.30 -22.45 -12.01
CA HIS A 796 -20.11 -23.48 -11.35
C HIS A 796 -19.87 -23.52 -9.83
N ALA A 797 -18.63 -23.26 -9.38
CA ALA A 797 -18.35 -23.13 -7.96
C ALA A 797 -18.98 -21.86 -7.34
N LEU A 798 -19.00 -20.74 -8.07
CA LEU A 798 -19.71 -19.52 -7.66
C LEU A 798 -21.23 -19.76 -7.56
N TRP A 799 -21.80 -20.49 -8.53
CA TRP A 799 -23.22 -20.87 -8.50
C TRP A 799 -23.54 -21.79 -7.31
N LEU A 800 -22.78 -22.87 -7.15
CA LEU A 800 -22.96 -23.83 -6.06
C LEU A 800 -22.92 -23.15 -4.69
N THR A 801 -21.91 -22.31 -4.46
CA THR A 801 -21.76 -21.61 -3.17
C THR A 801 -22.88 -20.63 -2.92
N LEU A 802 -23.35 -19.91 -3.94
CA LEU A 802 -24.49 -19.00 -3.81
C LEU A 802 -25.77 -19.74 -3.42
N VAL A 803 -26.10 -20.83 -4.13
CA VAL A 803 -27.27 -21.68 -3.89
C VAL A 803 -27.22 -22.35 -2.52
N THR A 804 -26.02 -22.72 -2.06
CA THR A 804 -25.83 -23.32 -0.74
C THR A 804 -25.93 -22.28 0.38
N MET A 805 -25.37 -21.08 0.19
CA MET A 805 -25.44 -19.99 1.19
C MET A 805 -26.88 -19.49 1.41
N THR A 806 -27.74 -19.55 0.39
CA THR A 806 -29.16 -19.21 0.51
C THR A 806 -30.01 -20.33 1.12
N GLY A 807 -29.45 -21.53 1.29
CA GLY A 807 -30.15 -22.70 1.83
C GLY A 807 -31.08 -23.40 0.84
N VAL A 808 -30.94 -23.15 -0.48
CA VAL A 808 -31.80 -23.75 -1.51
C VAL A 808 -31.35 -25.17 -1.86
N GLY A 809 -30.08 -25.35 -2.23
CA GLY A 809 -29.47 -26.66 -2.50
C GLY A 809 -30.13 -27.50 -3.62
N TYR A 810 -30.07 -27.05 -4.87
CA TYR A 810 -30.68 -27.76 -6.02
C TYR A 810 -30.14 -29.18 -6.25
N GLY A 811 -28.87 -29.44 -5.92
CA GLY A 811 -28.22 -30.75 -6.13
C GLY A 811 -27.71 -31.01 -7.55
N ASP A 812 -27.65 -29.97 -8.39
CA ASP A 812 -27.14 -30.00 -9.78
C ASP A 812 -25.61 -30.17 -9.88
N ALA A 813 -24.89 -29.69 -8.86
CA ALA A 813 -23.46 -29.91 -8.62
C ALA A 813 -23.18 -30.03 -7.11
N TYR A 814 -22.18 -30.82 -6.73
CA TYR A 814 -21.77 -30.98 -5.33
C TYR A 814 -20.30 -31.39 -5.24
N PRO A 815 -19.57 -31.01 -4.17
CA PRO A 815 -18.17 -31.36 -4.03
C PRO A 815 -18.02 -32.86 -3.74
N ILE A 816 -17.16 -33.51 -4.52
CA ILE A 816 -16.84 -34.92 -4.38
C ILE A 816 -15.75 -35.04 -3.31
N THR A 817 -14.66 -34.28 -3.41
CA THR A 817 -13.47 -34.37 -2.52
C THR A 817 -13.78 -34.04 -1.06
N ALA A 818 -13.05 -34.65 -0.11
CA ALA A 818 -13.21 -34.33 1.31
C ALA A 818 -12.89 -32.84 1.60
N GLY A 819 -11.86 -32.29 0.95
CA GLY A 819 -11.49 -30.87 1.07
C GLY A 819 -12.61 -29.93 0.62
N GLY A 820 -13.22 -30.19 -0.54
CA GLY A 820 -14.34 -29.41 -1.06
C GLY A 820 -15.58 -29.49 -0.16
N ARG A 821 -15.87 -30.67 0.42
CA ARG A 821 -16.97 -30.86 1.37
C ARG A 821 -16.77 -30.08 2.67
N ILE A 822 -15.57 -30.10 3.24
CA ILE A 822 -15.27 -29.33 4.44
C ILE A 822 -15.38 -27.82 4.13
N ALA A 823 -14.86 -27.38 2.98
CA ALA A 823 -14.90 -25.99 2.55
C ALA A 823 -16.34 -25.49 2.35
N ILE A 824 -17.21 -26.26 1.70
CA ILE A 824 -18.61 -25.85 1.48
C ILE A 824 -19.41 -25.80 2.79
N VAL A 825 -19.17 -26.73 3.72
CA VAL A 825 -19.85 -26.76 5.02
C VAL A 825 -19.43 -25.55 5.87
N LEU A 826 -18.13 -25.35 6.08
CA LEU A 826 -17.62 -24.22 6.88
C LEU A 826 -17.94 -22.87 6.24
N GLY A 827 -17.86 -22.81 4.92
CA GLY A 827 -17.99 -21.60 4.15
C GLY A 827 -19.42 -21.20 3.86
N ALA A 828 -20.12 -22.04 3.11
CA ALA A 828 -21.44 -21.73 2.58
C ALA A 828 -22.56 -22.05 3.58
N VAL A 829 -22.52 -23.22 4.24
CA VAL A 829 -23.59 -23.62 5.18
C VAL A 829 -23.55 -22.76 6.45
N PHE A 830 -22.44 -22.76 7.19
CA PHE A 830 -22.32 -21.95 8.41
C PHE A 830 -22.30 -20.45 8.10
N GLY A 831 -21.60 -20.02 7.05
CA GLY A 831 -21.57 -18.62 6.63
C GLY A 831 -22.92 -18.10 6.15
N GLY A 832 -23.65 -18.91 5.38
CA GLY A 832 -25.01 -18.62 4.91
C GLY A 832 -25.99 -18.51 6.07
N LEU A 833 -25.99 -19.47 6.99
CA LEU A 833 -26.84 -19.44 8.18
C LEU A 833 -26.58 -18.19 9.05
N ALA A 834 -25.31 -17.85 9.26
CA ALA A 834 -24.93 -16.64 10.00
C ALA A 834 -25.39 -15.36 9.26
N PHE A 835 -25.24 -15.31 7.95
CA PHE A 835 -25.68 -14.18 7.13
C PHE A 835 -27.19 -14.00 7.19
N VAL A 836 -27.97 -15.06 6.97
CA VAL A 836 -29.43 -15.04 7.04
C VAL A 836 -29.89 -14.58 8.43
N SER A 837 -29.29 -15.13 9.50
CA SER A 837 -29.62 -14.75 10.88
C SER A 837 -29.38 -13.26 11.16
N LEU A 838 -28.23 -12.72 10.73
CA LEU A 838 -27.91 -11.30 10.88
C LEU A 838 -28.85 -10.43 10.03
N MET A 839 -29.17 -10.84 8.81
CA MET A 839 -30.12 -10.15 7.93
C MET A 839 -31.51 -10.07 8.55
N THR A 840 -32.03 -11.19 9.07
CA THR A 840 -33.32 -11.22 9.76
C THR A 840 -33.32 -10.29 10.96
N SER A 841 -32.22 -10.26 11.74
CA SER A 841 -32.11 -9.37 12.90
C SER A 841 -32.18 -7.89 12.53
N GLU A 842 -31.50 -7.49 11.44
CA GLU A 842 -31.51 -6.12 10.94
C GLU A 842 -32.85 -5.75 10.32
N PHE A 843 -33.45 -6.66 9.56
CA PHE A 843 -34.78 -6.48 8.99
C PHE A 843 -35.84 -6.26 10.07
N LEU A 844 -35.84 -7.09 11.13
CA LEU A 844 -36.71 -6.90 12.29
C LEU A 844 -36.39 -5.61 13.06
N GLY A 845 -35.12 -5.22 13.13
CA GLY A 845 -34.69 -3.96 13.74
C GLY A 845 -35.25 -2.74 12.99
N SER A 846 -35.21 -2.77 11.66
CA SER A 846 -35.76 -1.72 10.79
C SER A 846 -37.29 -1.64 10.87
N LEU A 847 -37.98 -2.79 10.91
CA LEU A 847 -39.44 -2.84 11.07
C LEU A 847 -39.93 -2.36 12.44
N LYS A 848 -39.12 -2.54 13.49
CA LYS A 848 -39.43 -2.05 14.84
C LYS A 848 -39.47 -0.52 14.95
N GLY A 849 -39.11 0.25 13.92
CA GLY A 849 -39.29 1.70 13.85
C GLY A 849 -38.58 2.52 14.94
N THR A 850 -38.67 3.84 14.84
CA THR A 850 -38.09 4.73 15.86
C THR A 850 -39.06 4.96 17.04
N LYS A 851 -38.54 5.34 18.21
CA LYS A 851 -39.37 5.74 19.36
C LYS A 851 -40.35 6.88 19.01
N ARG A 852 -39.98 7.75 18.06
CA ARG A 852 -40.81 8.86 17.58
C ARG A 852 -41.96 8.36 16.72
N GLU A 853 -41.70 7.44 15.79
CA GLU A 853 -42.77 6.77 15.02
C GLU A 853 -43.75 6.07 15.95
N HIS A 854 -43.26 5.38 16.98
CA HIS A 854 -44.12 4.74 17.98
C HIS A 854 -44.98 5.75 18.73
N ALA A 855 -44.43 6.91 19.10
CA ALA A 855 -45.19 7.98 19.72
C ALA A 855 -46.28 8.55 18.80
N VAL A 856 -45.98 8.72 17.50
CA VAL A 856 -46.95 9.18 16.50
C VAL A 856 -48.05 8.13 16.29
N LEU A 857 -47.70 6.85 16.15
CA LEU A 857 -48.65 5.75 16.02
C LEU A 857 -49.59 5.67 17.23
N HIS A 858 -49.04 5.76 18.45
CA HIS A 858 -49.85 5.82 19.67
C HIS A 858 -50.78 7.04 19.71
N ALA A 859 -50.32 8.22 19.27
CA ALA A 859 -51.16 9.41 19.18
C ALA A 859 -52.29 9.24 18.14
N MET A 860 -51.99 8.64 16.99
CA MET A 860 -52.99 8.34 15.95
C MET A 860 -54.04 7.33 16.45
N ASP A 861 -53.62 6.27 17.14
CA ASP A 861 -54.53 5.28 17.71
C ASP A 861 -55.42 5.89 18.79
N ARG A 862 -54.87 6.80 19.61
CA ARG A 862 -55.66 7.58 20.57
C ARG A 862 -56.71 8.45 19.86
N MET A 863 -56.34 9.18 18.82
CA MET A 863 -57.28 10.00 18.06
C MET A 863 -58.38 9.16 17.40
N LYS A 864 -58.01 8.02 16.80
CA LYS A 864 -58.99 7.07 16.23
C LYS A 864 -59.94 6.55 17.30
N TRP A 865 -59.41 6.11 18.44
CA TRP A 865 -60.20 5.63 19.57
C TRP A 865 -61.19 6.69 20.07
N GLU A 866 -60.74 7.92 20.29
CA GLU A 866 -61.61 9.02 20.73
C GLU A 866 -62.73 9.30 19.72
N ARG A 867 -62.43 9.31 18.42
CA ARG A 867 -63.45 9.47 17.36
C ARG A 867 -64.46 8.32 17.38
N THR A 868 -64.00 7.07 17.48
CA THR A 868 -64.90 5.91 17.54
C THR A 868 -65.80 5.93 18.78
N ILE A 869 -65.27 6.32 19.94
CA ILE A 869 -66.06 6.44 21.16
C ILE A 869 -67.10 7.55 21.05
N ARG A 870 -66.74 8.72 20.52
CA ARG A 870 -67.69 9.83 20.31
C ARG A 870 -68.82 9.40 19.37
N ALA A 871 -68.49 8.76 18.25
CA ALA A 871 -69.49 8.26 17.30
C ALA A 871 -70.38 7.15 17.89
N LEU A 872 -69.81 6.23 18.69
CA LEU A 872 -70.58 5.19 19.38
C LEU A 872 -71.45 5.76 20.51
N ALA A 873 -70.97 6.78 21.22
CA ALA A 873 -71.74 7.51 22.22
C ALA A 873 -72.95 8.20 21.60
N GLU A 874 -72.74 8.89 20.46
CA GLU A 874 -73.82 9.53 19.70
C GLU A 874 -74.88 8.50 19.29
N ARG A 875 -74.46 7.37 18.70
CA ARG A 875 -75.38 6.28 18.33
C ARG A 875 -76.14 5.70 19.52
N LEU A 876 -75.47 5.56 20.67
CA LEU A 876 -76.06 5.07 21.91
C LEU A 876 -77.12 6.04 22.44
N ILE A 877 -76.79 7.33 22.53
CA ILE A 877 -77.69 8.39 22.97
C ILE A 877 -78.89 8.50 22.02
N LEU A 878 -78.66 8.49 20.70
CA LEU A 878 -79.72 8.55 19.70
C LEU A 878 -80.66 7.33 19.80
N ALA A 879 -80.12 6.13 19.98
CA ALA A 879 -80.94 4.93 20.18
C ALA A 879 -81.75 5.00 21.48
N ALA A 880 -81.16 5.52 22.56
CA ALA A 880 -81.84 5.72 23.84
C ALA A 880 -82.97 6.76 23.73
N TRP A 881 -82.69 7.90 23.08
CA TRP A 881 -83.67 8.96 22.85
C TRP A 881 -84.83 8.50 21.97
N LYS A 882 -84.54 7.83 20.85
CA LYS A 882 -85.58 7.26 19.97
C LYS A 882 -86.47 6.28 20.74
N ARG A 883 -85.90 5.49 21.66
CA ARG A 883 -86.65 4.55 22.51
C ARG A 883 -87.55 5.31 23.48
N HIS A 884 -87.02 6.34 24.13
CA HIS A 884 -87.77 7.19 25.05
C HIS A 884 -88.94 7.89 24.34
N ARG A 885 -88.69 8.49 23.17
CA ARG A 885 -89.74 9.15 22.37
C ARG A 885 -90.84 8.18 21.92
N LEU A 886 -90.48 6.96 21.51
CA LEU A 886 -91.48 5.95 21.12
C LEU A 886 -92.37 5.53 22.30
N ASN A 887 -91.82 5.51 23.52
CA ASN A 887 -92.63 5.24 24.72
C ASN A 887 -93.64 6.37 24.98
N ASN A 888 -93.25 7.64 24.80
CA ASN A 888 -94.10 8.81 25.07
C ASN A 888 -95.08 9.17 23.92
N CYS A 889 -95.00 8.52 22.75
CA CYS A 889 -95.96 8.74 21.67
C CYS A 889 -97.17 7.81 21.79
N ASP A 890 -98.36 8.35 22.05
CA ASP A 890 -99.60 7.58 22.25
C ASP A 890 -100.38 7.25 20.97
N GLN A 891 -99.99 7.80 19.82
CA GLN A 891 -100.78 7.73 18.58
C GLN A 891 -100.44 6.55 17.62
N ILE A 892 -99.68 5.53 18.05
CA ILE A 892 -99.27 4.38 17.20
C ILE A 892 -99.91 3.08 17.69
N GLY A 893 -100.51 2.31 16.78
CA GLY A 893 -101.17 1.02 17.09
C GLY A 893 -100.28 0.01 17.86
N SER A 894 -100.90 -0.71 18.80
CA SER A 894 -100.22 -1.50 19.85
C SER A 894 -99.25 -2.57 19.33
N SER A 895 -99.61 -3.32 18.29
CA SER A 895 -98.77 -4.38 17.70
C SER A 895 -97.50 -3.84 17.02
N THR A 896 -97.63 -2.81 16.18
CA THR A 896 -96.51 -2.16 15.48
C THR A 896 -95.59 -1.42 16.45
N LYS A 897 -96.16 -0.78 17.49
CA LYS A 897 -95.41 -0.13 18.58
C LYS A 897 -94.52 -1.14 19.31
N GLN A 898 -95.01 -2.35 19.60
CA GLN A 898 -94.26 -3.40 20.28
C GLN A 898 -93.11 -3.98 19.44
N ARG A 899 -93.33 -4.23 18.14
CA ARG A 899 -92.27 -4.70 17.22
C ARG A 899 -91.16 -3.67 17.06
N ASN A 900 -91.52 -2.39 16.91
CA ASN A 900 -90.56 -1.28 16.82
C ASN A 900 -89.78 -1.08 18.13
N LYS A 901 -90.45 -1.26 19.28
CA LYS A 901 -89.81 -1.21 20.61
C LYS A 901 -88.75 -2.30 20.77
N GLN A 902 -89.06 -3.55 20.42
CA GLN A 902 -88.08 -4.65 20.48
C GLN A 902 -86.90 -4.45 19.52
N ALA A 903 -87.16 -3.98 18.29
CA ALA A 903 -86.08 -3.69 17.33
C ALA A 903 -85.15 -2.57 17.82
N LEU A 904 -85.71 -1.53 18.43
CA LEU A 904 -84.96 -0.39 18.96
C LEU A 904 -84.22 -0.72 20.26
N GLU A 905 -84.78 -1.58 21.10
CA GLU A 905 -84.11 -2.14 22.27
C GLU A 905 -82.90 -2.99 21.89
N ARG A 906 -83.02 -3.86 20.88
CA ARG A 906 -81.86 -4.59 20.33
C ARG A 906 -80.78 -3.64 19.80
N ARG A 907 -81.17 -2.56 19.12
CA ARG A 907 -80.22 -1.53 18.64
C ARG A 907 -79.54 -0.79 19.79
N LEU A 908 -80.29 -0.45 20.84
CA LEU A 908 -79.75 0.17 22.05
C LEU A 908 -78.73 -0.72 22.74
N ILE A 909 -79.08 -1.99 22.99
CA ILE A 909 -78.19 -2.96 23.63
C ILE A 909 -76.94 -3.19 22.78
N LYS A 910 -77.09 -3.31 21.46
CA LYS A 910 -75.96 -3.44 20.52
C LYS A 910 -75.03 -2.22 20.58
N ALA A 911 -75.59 -1.00 20.56
CA ALA A 911 -74.81 0.23 20.69
C ALA A 911 -74.12 0.33 22.06
N ALA A 912 -74.81 -0.06 23.14
CA ALA A 912 -74.27 -0.05 24.50
C ALA A 912 -73.12 -1.05 24.66
N HIS A 913 -73.28 -2.24 24.08
CA HIS A 913 -72.23 -3.27 24.07
C HIS A 913 -71.00 -2.78 23.28
N GLN A 914 -71.20 -2.25 22.06
CA GLN A 914 -70.11 -1.72 21.24
C GLN A 914 -69.38 -0.56 21.92
N PHE A 915 -70.12 0.37 22.53
CA PHE A 915 -69.53 1.45 23.32
C PHE A 915 -68.72 0.91 24.51
N LYS A 916 -69.27 -0.05 25.27
CA LYS A 916 -68.60 -0.69 26.40
C LYS A 916 -67.31 -1.41 25.97
N THR A 917 -67.33 -2.15 24.85
CA THR A 917 -66.15 -2.85 24.33
C THR A 917 -65.07 -1.87 23.88
N SER A 918 -65.43 -0.85 23.09
CA SER A 918 -64.46 0.15 22.63
C SER A 918 -63.91 0.98 23.79
N ARG A 919 -64.73 1.31 24.81
CA ARG A 919 -64.26 1.97 26.03
C ARG A 919 -63.26 1.13 26.81
N LYS A 920 -63.47 -0.19 26.89
CA LYS A 920 -62.54 -1.13 27.55
C LYS A 920 -61.24 -1.31 26.76
N GLN A 921 -61.31 -1.28 25.43
CA GLN A 921 -60.15 -1.34 24.53
C GLN A 921 -59.49 0.04 24.37
N LYS A 922 -59.21 0.74 25.47
CA LYS A 922 -58.41 1.97 25.41
C LYS A 922 -57.00 1.61 24.93
N PRO A 923 -56.43 2.29 23.93
CA PRO A 923 -55.05 2.05 23.53
C PRO A 923 -54.16 2.21 24.75
N MET A 924 -53.45 1.13 25.08
CA MET A 924 -52.66 1.04 26.30
C MET A 924 -51.50 2.04 26.21
N TYR A 925 -51.36 2.91 27.21
CA TYR A 925 -50.19 3.77 27.34
C TYR A 925 -49.00 2.84 27.61
N THR A 926 -48.09 2.70 26.65
CA THR A 926 -46.85 1.97 26.91
C THR A 926 -46.08 2.74 27.98
N PRO A 927 -45.70 2.12 29.13
CA PRO A 927 -45.04 2.82 30.22
C PRO A 927 -43.81 3.60 29.72
N GLY A 928 -43.07 3.07 28.75
CA GLY A 928 -41.90 3.72 28.16
C GLY A 928 -42.16 5.05 27.46
N ALA A 929 -43.35 5.27 26.89
CA ALA A 929 -43.73 6.58 26.32
C ALA A 929 -44.05 7.59 27.42
N SER A 930 -44.69 7.14 28.51
CA SER A 930 -44.91 7.95 29.71
C SER A 930 -43.59 8.31 30.39
N TYR A 931 -42.66 7.38 30.61
CA TYR A 931 -41.37 7.66 31.26
C TYR A 931 -40.49 8.64 30.47
N ALA A 932 -40.52 8.61 29.13
CA ALA A 932 -39.76 9.56 28.30
C ALA A 932 -40.39 10.97 28.31
N VAL A 933 -41.72 11.07 28.26
CA VAL A 933 -42.45 12.34 28.39
C VAL A 933 -42.38 12.87 29.83
N GLN A 934 -42.41 11.99 30.84
CA GLN A 934 -42.21 12.33 32.24
C GLN A 934 -40.79 12.81 32.50
N ASN A 935 -39.74 12.15 31.99
CA ASN A 935 -38.38 12.63 32.23
C ASN A 935 -38.13 13.99 31.58
N ASN A 936 -38.64 14.20 30.37
CA ASN A 936 -38.53 15.51 29.71
C ASN A 936 -39.41 16.58 30.39
N GLY A 937 -40.62 16.22 30.82
CA GLY A 937 -41.53 17.11 31.54
C GLY A 937 -41.03 17.44 32.94
N LEU A 938 -40.46 16.46 33.65
CA LEU A 938 -39.84 16.61 34.96
C LEU A 938 -38.54 17.41 34.85
N SER A 939 -37.70 17.18 33.83
CA SER A 939 -36.50 17.99 33.62
C SER A 939 -36.83 19.44 33.30
N ALA A 940 -37.86 19.69 32.49
CA ALA A 940 -38.34 21.03 32.17
C ALA A 940 -39.00 21.72 33.37
N TYR A 941 -39.77 20.97 34.15
CA TYR A 941 -40.36 21.45 35.40
C TYR A 941 -39.28 21.79 36.44
N VAL A 942 -38.30 20.90 36.62
CA VAL A 942 -37.16 21.11 37.52
C VAL A 942 -36.31 22.29 37.06
N SER A 943 -36.02 22.43 35.76
CA SER A 943 -35.28 23.60 35.26
C SER A 943 -36.05 24.88 35.49
N SER A 944 -37.36 24.89 35.23
CA SER A 944 -38.21 26.06 35.49
C SER A 944 -38.28 26.42 36.97
N GLN A 945 -38.33 25.42 37.86
CA GLN A 945 -38.31 25.63 39.31
C GLN A 945 -36.96 26.21 39.77
N VAL A 946 -35.84 25.68 39.26
CA VAL A 946 -34.50 26.16 39.59
C VAL A 946 -34.27 27.58 39.07
N ASP A 947 -34.70 27.89 37.85
CA ASP A 947 -34.61 29.25 37.29
C ASP A 947 -35.45 30.25 38.11
N SER A 948 -36.67 29.85 38.49
CA SER A 948 -37.52 30.69 39.36
C SER A 948 -36.88 30.92 40.73
N TRP A 949 -36.26 29.90 41.32
CA TRP A 949 -35.56 30.01 42.60
C TRP A 949 -34.30 30.89 42.50
N LEU A 950 -33.52 30.76 41.42
CA LEU A 950 -32.35 31.61 41.15
C LEU A 950 -32.73 33.09 41.02
N ILE A 951 -33.83 33.39 40.32
CA ILE A 951 -34.33 34.76 40.19
C ILE A 951 -34.74 35.32 41.55
N LEU A 952 -35.51 34.56 42.34
CA LEU A 952 -35.93 34.99 43.68
C LEU A 952 -34.73 35.23 44.61
N SER A 953 -33.75 34.32 44.62
CA SER A 953 -32.53 34.48 45.41
C SER A 953 -31.68 35.67 44.97
N HIS A 954 -31.63 35.98 43.67
CA HIS A 954 -30.93 37.17 43.19
C HIS A 954 -31.58 38.48 43.65
N VAL A 955 -32.92 38.55 43.59
CA VAL A 955 -33.67 39.71 44.07
C VAL A 955 -33.46 39.91 45.57
N GLU A 956 -33.54 38.84 46.36
CA GLU A 956 -33.31 38.91 47.81
C GLU A 956 -31.89 39.40 48.14
N ASN A 957 -30.86 38.86 47.48
CA ASN A 957 -29.47 39.29 47.69
C ASN A 957 -29.25 40.77 47.28
N GLN A 958 -29.90 41.25 46.23
CA GLN A 958 -29.83 42.67 45.85
C GLN A 958 -30.46 43.57 46.92
N THR A 959 -31.63 43.20 47.44
CA THR A 959 -32.29 43.99 48.50
C THR A 959 -31.46 44.06 49.78
N VAL A 960 -30.74 42.97 50.12
CA VAL A 960 -29.82 42.96 51.27
C VAL A 960 -28.63 43.89 51.03
N LEU A 961 -28.04 43.87 49.83
CA LEU A 961 -26.92 44.76 49.48
C LEU A 961 -27.34 46.24 49.53
N ASP A 962 -28.50 46.58 48.96
CA ASP A 962 -29.04 47.95 49.00
C ASP A 962 -29.27 48.42 50.44
N SER A 963 -29.72 47.52 51.32
CA SER A 963 -29.91 47.83 52.75
C SER A 963 -28.60 48.08 53.49
N LEU A 964 -27.54 47.33 53.15
CA LEU A 964 -26.21 47.49 53.73
C LEU A 964 -25.55 48.78 53.25
N ASP A 965 -25.67 49.12 51.97
CA ASP A 965 -25.20 50.40 51.43
C ASP A 965 -25.89 51.58 52.11
N LEU A 966 -27.18 51.47 52.41
CA LEU A 966 -27.93 52.49 53.13
C LEU A 966 -27.45 52.65 54.58
N GLN A 967 -27.14 51.54 55.25
CA GLN A 967 -26.52 51.57 56.59
C GLN A 967 -25.11 52.17 56.56
N LEU A 968 -24.30 51.84 55.57
CA LEU A 968 -22.96 52.39 55.36
C LEU A 968 -23.01 53.90 55.16
N ASN A 969 -23.90 54.37 54.28
CA ASN A 969 -24.11 55.80 54.04
C ASN A 969 -24.57 56.53 55.31
N ASN A 970 -25.41 55.91 56.13
CA ASN A 970 -25.83 56.50 57.41
C ASN A 970 -24.68 56.55 58.43
N MET A 971 -23.83 55.52 58.50
CA MET A 971 -22.62 55.55 59.33
C MET A 971 -21.65 56.61 58.84
N GLU A 972 -21.44 56.74 57.54
CA GLU A 972 -20.58 57.76 56.94
C GLU A 972 -21.07 59.17 57.27
N ARG A 973 -22.38 59.43 57.15
CA ARG A 973 -22.97 60.71 57.57
C ARG A 973 -22.79 60.96 59.06
N SER A 974 -22.97 59.95 59.91
CA SER A 974 -22.76 60.11 61.36
C SER A 974 -21.30 60.40 61.73
N LEU A 975 -20.36 59.81 61.00
CA LEU A 975 -18.93 60.11 61.13
C LEU A 975 -18.61 61.54 60.67
N GLN A 976 -19.20 61.99 59.55
CA GLN A 976 -19.04 63.36 59.07
C GLN A 976 -19.58 64.40 60.07
N THR A 977 -20.73 64.12 60.71
CA THR A 977 -21.27 65.01 61.76
C THR A 977 -20.36 65.05 62.99
N LEU A 978 -19.80 63.91 63.42
CA LEU A 978 -18.87 63.87 64.56
C LEU A 978 -17.55 64.61 64.29
N THR A 979 -17.09 64.62 63.04
CA THR A 979 -15.89 65.39 62.66
C THR A 979 -16.13 66.90 62.58
N GLN A 980 -17.37 67.35 62.37
CA GLN A 980 -17.71 68.78 62.38
C GLN A 980 -17.81 69.38 63.79
N ASP A 981 -18.15 68.58 64.80
CA ASP A 981 -18.22 69.02 66.20
C ASP A 981 -16.84 69.12 66.90
N GLN A 982 -15.74 68.74 66.23
CA GLN A 982 -14.36 68.84 66.75
C GLN A 982 -13.51 69.95 66.12
N VAL A 983 -14.09 70.81 65.29
CA VAL A 983 -13.47 72.04 64.75
C VAL A 983 -14.23 73.24 65.26
#